data_AF-A0A1S6H9A6-F1
#
_entry.id   AF-A0A1S6H9A6-F1
#
_cell.length_a   1.000
_cell.length_b   1.000
_cell.length_c   1.000
_cell.angle_alpha   90.00
_cell.angle_beta   90.00
_cell.angle_gamma   90.00
#
_symmetry.space_group_name_H-M   'P 1'
#
loop_
_entity.id
_entity.type
_entity.pdbx_description
1 polymer ?
#
loop_
_entity_poly.entity_id
_entity_poly.type
_entity_poly.pdbx_seq_one_letter_code
_entity_poly.pdbx_strand_id
1 'polypeptide(L)'
;MAIDPNDPLMRYKLKKLLKKIESLSARHTELITVYVPPGYDIQKKINQLSDEVGTAANIKSSTTRRNVTEALEKMILQLRQIGKTPKNGLAAFAGNVAENEGDTEWFVDYIDPPMPLNQNLYRCDKRFVTEPLHDMIASEDIFGLVVMDRRDATLAVLRGKAFKVIAKTHSEVPGKFKAGGQCHVFGTLIQSSTGDIIKIENTHNPLVVKSIAMDNYSIKDSPITDKWNVQKQEVYKIKTKYPQLIVESSKEHVFFVMTPKGIVEKSAEELKVEDILLMPEKIEIIGRRQKLNSRKYYNSFVISKEGQELLKSKRAEKGLLQRELAKRINVTQTTISSYEIGKLHIDKEPLQKLCVEFDLDFEEFLERYCQYFHHQGTNVRLPEELTEEFAQFLGYYIGDGCMEIDRITLFEQRKEVALAYKKLFDNFFNINSGYKFRESKNYHQLKFTSRPLVRLIQGEFPEIKKTLDTEVPKKVLESENRIIAKFLRGYFDAEGYVKSDSIGIGANNKMLIGQTQLLLLRFSIIASYQECDNKHNPYSKNPIFKLQINEKESLLKFKELIGFTSTEKSLKLEKLIQNKTDKNSVRQILTPGTKVREIIEKAGYNTQLFPKVNNFFRNERMMSKQAFKASILANVKDKKLYKQLEEIYNHPILPVKIATIKKRNENVEMVDISVGNQNFIANGIIVHNSAARFGRIREDSIKEHFKKVADLMKDEFLNMPGLKGIILGGPEVTVVDFLNQDHLTGDVKKKVLGYKALSYTEEFGLQELLDKASDLLGEAEISDEKKLMQRFFDHLNKRQGIVEYGLDAVKAKLEAGAVDILLISESLEENKIEELEELAKKFGTTVKIISVETREGVQLREIGKIAAILRYEIH
;
A
#
# COMPACT_ATOMS: atom_id res chain seq x y z
N MET A 1 -50.42 -27.69 38.21
CA MET A 1 -48.98 -27.99 38.01
C MET A 1 -48.52 -27.25 36.77
N ALA A 2 -47.36 -26.59 36.80
CA ALA A 2 -46.80 -25.92 35.63
C ALA A 2 -46.26 -27.00 34.67
N ILE A 3 -46.76 -27.02 33.44
CA ILE A 3 -46.31 -27.95 32.39
C ILE A 3 -45.00 -27.41 31.83
N ASP A 4 -43.97 -28.26 31.73
CA ASP A 4 -42.64 -27.91 31.20
C ASP A 4 -42.73 -27.72 29.66
N PRO A 5 -42.34 -26.56 29.09
CA PRO A 5 -42.35 -26.33 27.63
C PRO A 5 -41.35 -27.23 26.85
N ASN A 6 -40.48 -27.95 27.55
CA ASN A 6 -39.62 -28.99 26.98
C ASN A 6 -40.17 -30.42 27.16
N ASP A 7 -41.43 -30.60 27.62
CA ASP A 7 -42.04 -31.93 27.77
C ASP A 7 -42.13 -32.64 26.40
N PRO A 8 -41.35 -33.72 26.16
CA PRO A 8 -41.29 -34.40 24.86
C PRO A 8 -42.67 -34.88 24.39
N LEU A 9 -43.53 -35.29 25.33
CA LEU A 9 -44.89 -35.74 25.05
C LEU A 9 -45.78 -34.65 24.49
N MET A 10 -45.70 -33.42 25.02
CA MET A 10 -46.50 -32.30 24.52
C MET A 10 -46.06 -31.87 23.12
N ARG A 11 -44.75 -31.90 22.84
CA ARG A 11 -44.22 -31.65 21.48
C ARG A 11 -44.63 -32.75 20.50
N TYR A 12 -44.58 -34.00 20.92
CA TYR A 12 -45.05 -35.12 20.12
C TYR A 12 -46.56 -35.05 19.84
N LYS A 13 -47.40 -34.78 20.86
CA LYS A 13 -48.85 -34.57 20.72
C LYS A 13 -49.17 -33.42 19.77
N LEU A 14 -48.44 -32.30 19.89
CA LEU A 14 -48.58 -31.16 18.98
C LEU A 14 -48.14 -31.52 17.55
N LYS A 15 -47.00 -32.19 17.36
CA LYS A 15 -46.50 -32.63 16.04
C LYS A 15 -47.48 -33.60 15.37
N LYS A 16 -48.07 -34.53 16.14
CA LYS A 16 -49.08 -35.48 15.66
C LYS A 16 -50.40 -34.80 15.31
N LEU A 17 -50.87 -33.88 16.16
CA LEU A 17 -52.06 -33.09 15.88
C LEU A 17 -51.88 -32.22 14.64
N LEU A 18 -50.72 -31.59 14.46
CA LEU A 18 -50.41 -30.82 13.26
C LEU A 18 -50.40 -31.69 12.01
N LYS A 19 -49.77 -32.86 12.06
CA LYS A 19 -49.79 -33.82 10.94
C LYS A 19 -51.21 -34.28 10.60
N LYS A 20 -52.08 -34.46 11.61
CA LYS A 20 -53.49 -34.79 11.42
C LYS A 20 -54.25 -33.62 10.77
N ILE A 21 -54.11 -32.42 11.32
CA ILE A 21 -54.78 -31.19 10.84
C ILE A 21 -54.35 -30.83 9.41
N GLU A 22 -53.07 -30.99 9.08
CA GLU A 22 -52.52 -30.69 7.74
C GLU A 22 -52.94 -31.69 6.67
N SER A 23 -53.24 -32.93 7.08
CA SER A 23 -53.81 -33.93 6.17
C SER A 23 -55.27 -33.64 5.80
N LEU A 24 -55.94 -32.76 6.55
CA LEU A 24 -57.33 -32.37 6.30
C LEU A 24 -57.39 -31.14 5.40
N SER A 25 -58.21 -31.19 4.36
CA SER A 25 -58.46 -30.05 3.48
C SER A 25 -59.89 -30.06 2.97
N ALA A 26 -60.50 -28.88 2.90
CA ALA A 26 -61.83 -28.71 2.34
C ALA A 26 -61.75 -28.22 0.89
N ARG A 27 -62.73 -28.61 0.07
CA ARG A 27 -62.82 -28.17 -1.34
C ARG A 27 -63.04 -26.65 -1.45
N HIS A 28 -63.82 -26.10 -0.52
CA HIS A 28 -64.14 -24.67 -0.41
C HIS A 28 -63.64 -24.11 0.93
N THR A 29 -63.76 -22.80 1.14
CA THR A 29 -63.33 -22.13 2.38
C THR A 29 -64.31 -22.41 3.51
N GLU A 30 -64.16 -23.57 4.14
CA GLU A 30 -65.12 -24.13 5.11
C GLU A 30 -64.46 -24.61 6.41
N LEU A 31 -63.13 -24.48 6.54
CA LEU A 31 -62.37 -24.84 7.74
C LEU A 31 -62.03 -23.60 8.55
N ILE A 32 -62.32 -23.63 9.85
CA ILE A 32 -62.20 -22.51 10.75
C ILE A 32 -61.07 -22.75 11.74
N THR A 33 -60.12 -21.82 11.78
CA THR A 33 -59.06 -21.77 12.78
C THR A 33 -59.25 -20.57 13.69
N VAL A 34 -59.17 -20.80 15.01
CA VAL A 34 -59.23 -19.76 16.03
C VAL A 34 -58.02 -19.88 16.95
N TYR A 35 -57.27 -18.78 17.09
CA TYR A 35 -56.24 -18.63 18.12
C TYR A 35 -56.63 -17.54 19.11
N VAL A 36 -56.51 -17.85 20.41
CA VAL A 36 -56.80 -16.93 21.51
C VAL A 36 -55.55 -16.80 22.39
N PRO A 37 -54.95 -15.61 22.55
CA PRO A 37 -53.78 -15.43 23.37
C PRO A 37 -54.13 -15.51 24.86
N PRO A 38 -53.17 -15.82 25.75
CA PRO A 38 -53.43 -15.96 27.18
C PRO A 38 -53.92 -14.64 27.78
N GLY A 39 -54.89 -14.74 28.68
CA GLY A 39 -55.53 -13.57 29.31
C GLY A 39 -56.57 -12.85 28.45
N TYR A 40 -56.73 -13.21 27.17
CA TYR A 40 -57.83 -12.69 26.35
C TYR A 40 -59.16 -13.34 26.76
N ASP A 41 -60.23 -12.57 26.75
CA ASP A 41 -61.56 -13.04 27.15
C ASP A 41 -62.22 -13.87 26.03
N ILE A 42 -62.46 -15.17 26.30
CA ILE A 42 -63.14 -16.08 25.36
C ILE A 42 -64.52 -15.52 24.96
N GLN A 43 -65.22 -14.84 25.86
CA GLN A 43 -66.56 -14.30 25.54
C GLN A 43 -66.52 -13.26 24.43
N LYS A 44 -65.47 -12.42 24.38
CA LYS A 44 -65.27 -11.48 23.26
C LYS A 44 -65.05 -12.21 21.95
N LYS A 45 -64.34 -13.35 21.98
CA LYS A 45 -64.11 -14.17 20.79
C LYS A 45 -65.39 -14.87 20.33
N ILE A 46 -66.19 -15.39 21.26
CA ILE A 46 -67.51 -15.98 20.97
C ILE A 46 -68.44 -14.96 20.33
N ASN A 47 -68.46 -13.71 20.83
CA ASN A 47 -69.26 -12.64 20.24
C ASN A 47 -68.79 -12.34 18.81
N GLN A 48 -67.47 -12.22 18.60
CA GLN A 48 -66.91 -12.05 17.24
C GLN A 48 -67.35 -13.19 16.30
N LEU A 49 -67.25 -14.45 16.72
CA LEU A 49 -67.69 -15.58 15.89
C LEU A 49 -69.20 -15.59 15.65
N SER A 50 -70.00 -15.07 16.58
CA SER A 50 -71.45 -14.96 16.43
C SER A 50 -71.83 -13.91 15.38
N ASP A 51 -71.08 -12.82 15.29
CA ASP A 51 -71.24 -11.82 14.22
C ASP A 51 -70.83 -12.41 12.85
N GLU A 52 -69.81 -13.27 12.82
CA GLU A 52 -69.39 -14.00 11.62
C GLU A 52 -70.45 -15.03 11.16
N VAL A 53 -71.23 -15.64 12.06
CA VAL A 53 -72.38 -16.49 11.69
C VAL A 53 -73.41 -15.68 10.91
N GLY A 54 -73.70 -14.46 11.36
CA GLY A 54 -74.61 -13.54 10.67
C GLY A 54 -74.09 -13.14 9.28
N THR A 55 -72.77 -12.96 9.16
CA THR A 55 -72.12 -12.60 7.88
C THR A 55 -72.07 -13.79 6.91
N ALA A 56 -71.88 -15.01 7.43
CA ALA A 56 -71.86 -16.25 6.64
C ALA A 56 -73.17 -16.48 5.88
N ALA A 57 -74.31 -15.93 6.34
CA ALA A 57 -75.59 -16.01 5.65
C ALA A 57 -75.56 -15.44 4.21
N ASN A 58 -74.61 -14.54 3.91
CA ASN A 58 -74.43 -13.92 2.60
C ASN A 58 -73.62 -14.78 1.60
N ILE A 59 -73.15 -15.96 2.00
CA ILE A 59 -72.39 -16.86 1.11
C ILE A 59 -73.31 -17.39 0.00
N LYS A 60 -72.90 -17.19 -1.27
CA LYS A 60 -73.69 -17.52 -2.46
C LYS A 60 -74.02 -19.01 -2.57
N SER A 61 -73.04 -19.89 -2.34
CA SER A 61 -73.22 -21.36 -2.36
C SER A 61 -74.05 -21.82 -1.15
N SER A 62 -75.16 -22.53 -1.37
CA SER A 62 -76.03 -23.02 -0.30
C SER A 62 -75.33 -24.08 0.59
N THR A 63 -74.55 -24.97 -0.03
CA THR A 63 -73.81 -26.02 0.68
C THR A 63 -72.68 -25.44 1.54
N THR A 64 -71.88 -24.53 0.97
CA THR A 64 -70.79 -23.86 1.68
C THR A 64 -71.31 -22.96 2.80
N ARG A 65 -72.42 -22.27 2.56
CA ARG A 65 -73.10 -21.48 3.60
C ARG A 65 -73.47 -22.36 4.79
N ARG A 66 -74.15 -23.48 4.54
CA ARG A 66 -74.54 -24.44 5.60
C ARG A 66 -73.31 -24.93 6.36
N ASN A 67 -72.26 -25.37 5.65
CA ASN A 67 -71.06 -25.92 6.27
C ASN A 67 -70.29 -24.88 7.10
N VAL A 68 -70.14 -23.64 6.62
CA VAL A 68 -69.49 -22.56 7.38
C VAL A 68 -70.31 -22.17 8.61
N THR A 69 -71.64 -22.04 8.47
CA THR A 69 -72.53 -21.73 9.59
C THR A 69 -72.47 -22.81 10.66
N GLU A 70 -72.59 -24.09 10.30
CA GLU A 70 -72.50 -25.20 11.26
C GLU A 70 -71.10 -25.33 11.89
N ALA A 71 -70.03 -25.06 11.13
CA ALA A 71 -68.66 -25.03 11.66
C ALA A 71 -68.47 -23.92 12.71
N LEU A 72 -69.01 -22.72 12.44
CA LEU A 72 -68.98 -21.60 13.39
C LEU A 72 -69.79 -21.90 14.65
N GLU A 73 -70.98 -22.48 14.51
CA GLU A 73 -71.81 -22.88 15.66
C GLU A 73 -71.13 -23.94 16.53
N LYS A 74 -70.51 -24.95 15.91
CA LYS A 74 -69.72 -25.97 16.61
C LYS A 74 -68.48 -25.37 17.29
N MET A 75 -67.78 -24.44 16.64
CA MET A 75 -66.66 -23.71 17.25
C MET A 75 -67.11 -22.91 18.47
N ILE A 76 -68.23 -22.18 18.37
CA ILE A 76 -68.80 -21.42 19.49
C ILE A 76 -69.17 -22.34 20.64
N LEU A 77 -69.80 -23.49 20.36
CA LEU A 77 -70.13 -24.49 21.38
C LEU A 77 -68.87 -25.00 22.08
N GLN A 78 -67.82 -25.31 21.33
CA GLN A 78 -66.54 -25.78 21.87
C GLN A 78 -65.88 -24.73 22.77
N LEU A 79 -65.84 -23.46 22.34
CA LEU A 79 -65.29 -22.37 23.13
C LEU A 79 -66.09 -22.12 24.42
N ARG A 80 -67.42 -22.28 24.37
CA ARG A 80 -68.28 -22.20 25.57
C ARG A 80 -67.99 -23.31 26.58
N GLN A 81 -67.73 -24.54 26.12
CA GLN A 81 -67.38 -25.67 26.99
C GLN A 81 -66.04 -25.46 27.71
N ILE A 82 -65.08 -24.82 27.06
CA ILE A 82 -63.76 -24.52 27.64
C ILE A 82 -63.86 -23.45 28.74
N GLY A 83 -64.77 -22.47 28.58
CA GLY A 83 -65.15 -21.50 29.60
C GLY A 83 -64.13 -20.38 29.86
N LYS A 84 -62.88 -20.71 30.18
CA LYS A 84 -61.79 -19.75 30.45
C LYS A 84 -60.55 -20.07 29.63
N THR A 85 -59.88 -19.02 29.12
CA THR A 85 -58.65 -19.16 28.33
C THR A 85 -57.57 -19.87 29.14
N PRO A 86 -56.98 -20.97 28.62
CA PRO A 86 -55.87 -21.66 29.26
C PRO A 86 -54.65 -20.74 29.44
N LYS A 87 -53.69 -21.19 30.26
CA LYS A 87 -52.56 -20.36 30.72
C LYS A 87 -51.67 -19.89 29.57
N ASN A 88 -51.56 -20.66 28.50
CA ASN A 88 -50.74 -20.35 27.32
C ASN A 88 -51.57 -19.90 26.11
N GLY A 89 -52.88 -19.70 26.28
CA GLY A 89 -53.80 -19.40 25.19
C GLY A 89 -54.53 -20.64 24.70
N LEU A 90 -55.18 -20.54 23.54
CA LEU A 90 -55.98 -21.61 22.96
C LEU A 90 -55.87 -21.63 21.45
N ALA A 91 -55.66 -22.80 20.86
CA ALA A 91 -55.81 -23.04 19.43
C ALA A 91 -56.97 -24.01 19.20
N ALA A 92 -57.98 -23.62 18.43
CA ALA A 92 -59.17 -24.42 18.16
C ALA A 92 -59.47 -24.49 16.66
N PHE A 93 -59.91 -25.66 16.21
CA PHE A 93 -60.13 -26.00 14.80
C PHE A 93 -61.50 -26.63 14.62
N ALA A 94 -62.30 -26.15 13.66
CA ALA A 94 -63.62 -26.72 13.35
C ALA A 94 -63.93 -26.65 11.85
N GLY A 95 -64.51 -27.70 11.27
CA GLY A 95 -64.96 -27.68 9.89
C GLY A 95 -65.46 -29.03 9.37
N ASN A 96 -66.11 -29.03 8.21
CA ASN A 96 -66.52 -30.25 7.52
C ASN A 96 -65.33 -30.75 6.66
N VAL A 97 -64.90 -31.99 6.90
CA VAL A 97 -63.75 -32.62 6.23
C VAL A 97 -64.14 -33.76 5.31
N ALA A 98 -65.44 -33.95 5.04
CA ALA A 98 -65.92 -34.99 4.14
C ALA A 98 -65.35 -34.83 2.72
N GLU A 99 -64.89 -35.93 2.12
CA GLU A 99 -64.30 -35.93 0.77
C GLU A 99 -65.34 -35.74 -0.35
N ASN A 100 -66.59 -36.16 -0.10
CA ASN A 100 -67.70 -36.16 -1.07
C ASN A 100 -68.69 -35.02 -0.83
N GLU A 101 -69.23 -34.48 -1.93
CA GLU A 101 -70.11 -33.31 -1.90
C GLU A 101 -71.53 -33.70 -1.45
N GLY A 102 -71.93 -33.21 -0.27
CA GLY A 102 -73.23 -33.51 0.35
C GLY A 102 -73.12 -34.31 1.65
N ASP A 103 -71.99 -34.99 1.85
CA ASP A 103 -71.69 -35.73 3.08
C ASP A 103 -71.20 -34.78 4.19
N THR A 104 -71.45 -35.17 5.45
CA THR A 104 -71.07 -34.40 6.63
C THR A 104 -70.15 -35.22 7.52
N GLU A 105 -68.88 -34.83 7.60
CA GLU A 105 -67.90 -35.37 8.52
C GLU A 105 -67.26 -34.20 9.29
N TRP A 106 -67.61 -34.06 10.57
CA TRP A 106 -67.23 -32.91 11.36
C TRP A 106 -65.92 -33.15 12.11
N PHE A 107 -64.92 -32.32 11.84
CA PHE A 107 -63.71 -32.23 12.65
C PHE A 107 -63.85 -31.04 13.61
N VAL A 108 -63.75 -31.30 14.92
CA VAL A 108 -63.67 -30.26 15.96
C VAL A 108 -62.63 -30.71 16.98
N ASP A 109 -61.56 -29.93 17.13
CA ASP A 109 -60.49 -30.25 18.08
C ASP A 109 -59.84 -28.96 18.60
N TYR A 110 -59.18 -29.04 19.76
CA TYR A 110 -58.48 -27.91 20.36
C TYR A 110 -57.24 -28.35 21.14
N ILE A 111 -56.29 -27.44 21.30
CA ILE A 111 -55.07 -27.68 22.07
C ILE A 111 -54.70 -26.46 22.92
N ASP A 112 -54.21 -26.72 24.13
CA ASP A 112 -53.48 -25.75 24.96
C ASP A 112 -52.01 -25.74 24.49
N PRO A 113 -51.53 -24.65 23.86
CA PRO A 113 -50.19 -24.61 23.30
C PRO A 113 -49.09 -24.73 24.38
N PRO A 114 -47.94 -25.35 24.06
CA PRO A 114 -46.85 -25.52 25.03
C PRO A 114 -46.22 -24.19 25.48
N MET A 115 -46.35 -23.14 24.66
CA MET A 115 -45.87 -21.79 24.93
C MET A 115 -46.99 -20.75 24.69
N PRO A 116 -46.99 -19.62 25.41
CA PRO A 116 -47.94 -18.52 25.22
C PRO A 116 -48.12 -18.08 23.75
N LEU A 117 -49.34 -18.16 23.22
CA LEU A 117 -49.69 -17.58 21.93
C LEU A 117 -49.58 -16.05 21.97
N ASN A 118 -48.94 -15.46 20.97
CA ASN A 118 -48.76 -14.02 20.84
C ASN A 118 -49.82 -13.34 19.94
N GLN A 119 -50.73 -14.11 19.34
CA GLN A 119 -51.70 -13.59 18.37
C GLN A 119 -53.13 -14.05 18.65
N ASN A 120 -54.08 -13.15 18.37
CA ASN A 120 -55.51 -13.42 18.36
C ASN A 120 -55.98 -13.52 16.91
N LEU A 121 -56.34 -14.71 16.44
CA LEU A 121 -56.67 -14.98 15.04
C LEU A 121 -58.03 -15.66 14.92
N TYR A 122 -58.77 -15.28 13.88
CA TYR A 122 -59.87 -16.06 13.32
C TYR A 122 -59.65 -16.12 11.81
N ARG A 123 -59.72 -17.32 11.23
CA ARG A 123 -59.59 -17.52 9.79
C ARG A 123 -60.51 -18.63 9.34
N CYS A 124 -61.26 -18.40 8.26
CA CYS A 124 -61.96 -19.43 7.52
C CYS A 124 -61.25 -19.63 6.17
N ASP A 125 -60.77 -20.84 5.89
CA ASP A 125 -59.99 -21.14 4.69
C ASP A 125 -60.21 -22.59 4.24
N LYS A 126 -59.55 -23.00 3.14
CA LYS A 126 -59.58 -24.39 2.63
C LYS A 126 -58.73 -25.35 3.46
N ARG A 127 -57.80 -24.82 4.25
CA ARG A 127 -56.90 -25.55 5.15
C ARG A 127 -56.87 -24.83 6.49
N PHE A 128 -56.64 -25.56 7.56
CA PHE A 128 -56.40 -24.95 8.85
C PHE A 128 -55.06 -24.19 8.84
N VAL A 129 -55.01 -23.04 9.51
CA VAL A 129 -53.79 -22.25 9.70
C VAL A 129 -52.96 -22.92 10.79
N THR A 130 -51.77 -23.42 10.47
CA THR A 130 -50.91 -24.21 11.38
C THR A 130 -49.53 -23.58 11.65
N GLU A 131 -49.17 -22.54 10.89
CA GLU A 131 -47.89 -21.83 10.96
C GLU A 131 -47.51 -21.38 12.38
N PRO A 132 -48.43 -20.79 13.19
CA PRO A 132 -48.11 -20.33 14.54
C PRO A 132 -47.71 -21.47 15.50
N LEU A 133 -48.18 -22.68 15.24
CA LEU A 133 -47.85 -23.87 16.04
C LEU A 133 -46.58 -24.57 15.51
N HIS A 134 -46.29 -24.46 14.22
CA HIS A 134 -45.04 -24.94 13.63
C HIS A 134 -43.82 -24.19 14.17
N ASP A 135 -43.91 -22.87 14.30
CA ASP A 135 -42.83 -22.06 14.86
C ASP A 135 -42.54 -22.39 16.34
N MET A 136 -43.49 -23.02 17.05
CA MET A 136 -43.31 -23.47 18.44
C MET A 136 -42.61 -24.84 18.57
N ILE A 137 -42.41 -25.57 17.48
CA ILE A 137 -41.75 -26.90 17.47
C ILE A 137 -40.24 -26.79 17.21
N ALA A 138 -39.76 -25.70 16.58
CA ALA A 138 -38.35 -25.52 16.27
C ALA A 138 -37.49 -25.42 17.55
N SER A 139 -36.46 -26.27 17.67
CA SER A 139 -35.50 -26.30 18.78
C SER A 139 -34.74 -24.97 18.94
N GLU A 140 -34.55 -24.52 20.18
CA GLU A 140 -33.72 -23.34 20.50
C GLU A 140 -32.21 -23.68 20.42
N ASP A 141 -31.69 -23.92 19.22
CA ASP A 141 -30.25 -23.96 18.99
C ASP A 141 -29.69 -22.52 18.86
N ILE A 142 -28.56 -22.26 19.53
CA ILE A 142 -27.91 -20.94 19.55
C ILE A 142 -26.66 -20.98 18.68
N PHE A 143 -26.59 -20.11 17.66
CA PHE A 143 -25.41 -19.95 16.80
C PHE A 143 -24.86 -18.53 16.84
N GLY A 144 -23.55 -18.37 16.69
CA GLY A 144 -22.89 -17.08 16.54
C GLY A 144 -22.76 -16.73 15.06
N LEU A 145 -23.11 -15.51 14.69
CA LEU A 145 -22.92 -14.96 13.35
C LEU A 145 -21.93 -13.81 13.43
N VAL A 146 -20.91 -13.81 12.57
CA VAL A 146 -19.96 -12.70 12.46
C VAL A 146 -19.89 -12.30 10.99
N VAL A 147 -20.20 -11.05 10.71
CA VAL A 147 -20.01 -10.47 9.38
C VAL A 147 -18.92 -9.42 9.46
N MET A 148 -17.93 -9.48 8.58
CA MET A 148 -16.78 -8.58 8.63
C MET A 148 -16.21 -8.23 7.26
N ASP A 149 -15.67 -7.01 7.15
CA ASP A 149 -14.75 -6.59 6.11
C ASP A 149 -13.45 -6.01 6.70
N ARG A 150 -12.73 -5.21 5.91
CA ARG A 150 -11.46 -4.58 6.31
C ARG A 150 -11.64 -3.36 7.23
N ARG A 151 -12.87 -2.93 7.51
CA ARG A 151 -13.25 -1.71 8.22
C ARG A 151 -14.29 -1.97 9.29
N ASP A 152 -15.28 -2.79 8.99
CA ASP A 152 -16.46 -3.00 9.82
C ASP A 152 -16.63 -4.47 10.15
N ALA A 153 -17.10 -4.73 11.37
CA ALA A 153 -17.56 -6.05 11.76
C ALA A 153 -18.78 -5.97 12.68
N THR A 154 -19.73 -6.88 12.45
CA THR A 154 -20.97 -7.04 13.21
C THR A 154 -21.06 -8.46 13.73
N LEU A 155 -21.23 -8.61 15.04
CA LEU A 155 -21.45 -9.88 15.72
C LEU A 155 -22.92 -9.99 16.12
N ALA A 156 -23.54 -11.13 15.87
CA ALA A 156 -24.91 -11.44 16.26
C ALA A 156 -25.03 -12.87 16.78
N VAL A 157 -26.11 -13.13 17.52
CA VAL A 157 -26.52 -14.47 17.92
C VAL A 157 -27.83 -14.82 17.26
N LEU A 158 -27.87 -15.98 16.61
CA LEU A 158 -29.05 -16.62 16.07
C LEU A 158 -29.68 -17.51 17.15
N ARG A 159 -30.99 -17.33 17.40
CA ARG A 159 -31.83 -18.25 18.17
C ARG A 159 -33.06 -18.59 17.34
N GLY A 160 -33.22 -19.86 16.98
CA GLY A 160 -34.26 -20.27 16.02
C GLY A 160 -34.08 -19.54 14.68
N LYS A 161 -35.12 -18.82 14.23
CA LYS A 161 -35.10 -18.04 12.97
C LYS A 161 -34.70 -16.56 13.14
N ALA A 162 -34.49 -16.09 14.37
CA ALA A 162 -34.23 -14.68 14.66
C ALA A 162 -32.80 -14.48 15.14
N PHE A 163 -32.09 -13.49 14.56
CA PHE A 163 -30.79 -13.07 15.06
C PHE A 163 -30.88 -11.75 15.83
N LYS A 164 -30.01 -11.60 16.82
CA LYS A 164 -29.85 -10.38 17.61
C LYS A 164 -28.41 -9.91 17.53
N VAL A 165 -28.20 -8.68 17.06
CA VAL A 165 -26.87 -8.05 17.04
C VAL A 165 -26.41 -7.79 18.48
N ILE A 166 -25.18 -8.22 18.79
CA ILE A 166 -24.56 -8.07 20.12
C ILE A 166 -23.55 -6.94 20.11
N ALA A 167 -22.67 -6.90 19.10
CA ALA A 167 -21.58 -5.95 19.04
C ALA A 167 -21.35 -5.49 17.60
N LYS A 168 -20.95 -4.23 17.46
CA LYS A 168 -20.44 -3.64 16.21
C LYS A 168 -19.10 -3.00 16.51
N THR A 169 -18.17 -3.11 15.57
CA THR A 169 -16.87 -2.45 15.65
C THR A 169 -16.51 -1.89 14.29
N HIS A 170 -15.98 -0.67 14.29
CA HIS A 170 -15.50 0.03 13.09
C HIS A 170 -14.03 0.41 13.32
N SER A 171 -13.25 0.35 12.25
CA SER A 171 -11.83 0.72 12.24
C SER A 171 -11.67 2.24 12.22
N GLU A 172 -10.93 2.85 13.15
CA GLU A 172 -10.71 4.31 13.22
C GLU A 172 -9.83 4.88 12.08
N VAL A 173 -9.74 4.19 10.95
CA VAL A 173 -9.00 4.63 9.76
C VAL A 173 -9.74 5.79 9.10
N PRO A 174 -9.09 6.95 8.89
CA PRO A 174 -9.67 8.02 8.09
C PRO A 174 -9.97 7.51 6.67
N GLY A 175 -11.15 7.86 6.14
CA GLY A 175 -11.55 7.53 4.77
C GLY A 175 -10.48 7.99 3.76
N LYS A 176 -10.28 7.21 2.68
CA LYS A 176 -9.32 7.41 1.57
C LYS A 176 -8.67 8.81 1.62
N PHE A 177 -7.48 8.94 2.20
CA PHE A 177 -6.67 10.13 1.94
C PHE A 177 -6.42 10.20 0.44
N LYS A 178 -6.84 11.31 -0.18
CA LYS A 178 -6.49 11.60 -1.58
C LYS A 178 -4.96 11.60 -1.71
N ALA A 179 -4.44 10.95 -2.74
CA ALA A 179 -3.07 11.18 -3.20
C ALA A 179 -2.84 12.71 -3.34
N GLY A 180 -1.63 13.19 -3.00
CA GLY A 180 -1.32 14.63 -2.97
C GLY A 180 -1.13 15.26 -1.59
N GLY A 181 -0.89 14.47 -0.54
CA GLY A 181 -0.62 14.96 0.80
C GLY A 181 0.84 15.36 1.01
N GLN A 182 1.78 14.51 0.58
CA GLN A 182 3.21 14.61 0.89
C GLN A 182 3.98 15.22 -0.28
N CYS A 183 4.02 16.55 -0.35
CA CYS A 183 4.50 17.25 -1.53
C CYS A 183 5.80 18.02 -1.24
N HIS A 184 6.59 18.27 -2.29
CA HIS A 184 7.70 19.22 -2.25
C HIS A 184 7.46 20.41 -3.17
N VAL A 185 8.07 21.55 -2.83
CA VAL A 185 7.97 22.78 -3.63
C VAL A 185 8.68 22.61 -4.98
N PHE A 186 8.18 23.30 -6.01
CA PHE A 186 8.81 23.40 -7.33
C PHE A 186 10.29 23.85 -7.23
N GLY A 187 11.13 23.30 -8.09
CA GLY A 187 12.57 23.50 -8.07
C GLY A 187 13.33 22.61 -7.08
N THR A 188 12.65 21.72 -6.35
CA THR A 188 13.31 20.68 -5.55
C THR A 188 14.07 19.74 -6.48
N LEU A 189 15.36 19.52 -6.22
CA LEU A 189 16.24 18.71 -7.07
C LEU A 189 16.20 17.24 -6.68
N ILE A 190 16.05 16.40 -7.70
CA ILE A 190 16.03 14.95 -7.59
C ILE A 190 17.10 14.38 -8.53
N GLN A 191 17.81 13.37 -8.02
CA GLN A 191 18.86 12.67 -8.75
C GLN A 191 18.28 11.41 -9.43
N SER A 192 18.34 11.37 -10.76
CA SER A 192 18.00 10.19 -11.54
C SER A 192 19.04 9.07 -11.41
N SER A 193 18.68 7.85 -11.79
CA SER A 193 19.62 6.72 -11.83
C SER A 193 20.74 6.89 -12.87
N THR A 194 20.48 7.63 -13.96
CA THR A 194 21.45 7.86 -15.05
C THR A 194 22.49 8.92 -14.73
N GLY A 195 22.26 9.77 -13.72
CA GLY A 195 23.14 10.89 -13.37
C GLY A 195 22.53 12.27 -13.61
N ASP A 196 21.42 12.36 -14.34
CA ASP A 196 20.67 13.60 -14.51
C ASP A 196 20.13 14.14 -13.16
N ILE A 197 20.13 15.45 -13.00
CA ILE A 197 19.64 16.17 -11.81
C ILE A 197 18.55 17.11 -12.28
N ILE A 198 17.31 16.74 -11.99
CA ILE A 198 16.13 17.41 -12.49
C ILE A 198 15.32 18.04 -11.37
N LYS A 199 14.53 19.04 -11.72
CA LYS A 199 13.53 19.61 -10.83
C LYS A 199 12.36 18.63 -10.70
N ILE A 200 11.77 18.54 -9.51
CA ILE A 200 10.69 17.59 -9.21
C ILE A 200 9.49 17.76 -10.15
N GLU A 201 9.17 18.99 -10.56
CA GLU A 201 8.10 19.31 -11.52
C GLU A 201 8.38 18.82 -12.93
N ASN A 202 9.63 18.52 -13.28
CA ASN A 202 10.02 17.99 -14.59
C ASN A 202 10.13 16.46 -14.59
N THR A 203 9.88 15.80 -13.45
CA THR A 203 9.82 14.33 -13.37
C THR A 203 8.64 13.79 -14.17
N HIS A 204 8.74 12.56 -14.66
CA HIS A 204 7.66 11.85 -15.36
C HIS A 204 7.71 10.35 -15.05
N ASN A 205 6.63 9.63 -15.28
CA ASN A 205 6.62 8.16 -15.31
C ASN A 205 6.97 7.71 -16.74
N PRO A 206 7.91 6.76 -16.99
CA PRO A 206 8.74 6.02 -16.03
C PRO A 206 10.16 6.59 -15.93
N LEU A 207 10.39 7.62 -15.11
CA LEU A 207 11.73 8.03 -14.74
C LEU A 207 12.21 7.22 -13.52
N VAL A 208 13.47 6.79 -13.55
CA VAL A 208 14.09 6.06 -12.44
C VAL A 208 14.97 6.99 -11.62
N VAL A 209 14.75 7.03 -10.31
CA VAL A 209 15.46 7.89 -9.35
C VAL A 209 16.28 7.09 -8.35
N LYS A 210 17.26 7.75 -7.73
CA LYS A 210 18.01 7.16 -6.62
C LYS A 210 17.18 7.17 -5.34
N SER A 211 17.10 6.00 -4.71
CA SER A 211 16.40 5.70 -3.46
C SER A 211 17.31 4.92 -2.53
N ILE A 212 16.88 4.69 -1.30
CA ILE A 212 17.61 3.90 -0.31
C ILE A 212 16.77 2.72 0.13
N ALA A 213 17.35 1.53 0.10
CA ALA A 213 16.71 0.35 0.63
C ALA A 213 16.82 0.36 2.17
N MET A 214 15.71 0.42 2.89
CA MET A 214 15.73 0.61 4.35
C MET A 214 16.16 -0.65 5.14
N ASP A 215 16.25 -1.80 4.47
CA ASP A 215 16.73 -3.08 5.02
C ASP A 215 18.24 -3.08 5.25
N ASN A 216 19.00 -2.58 4.28
CA ASN A 216 20.47 -2.60 4.29
C ASN A 216 21.10 -1.23 4.05
N TYR A 217 20.28 -0.18 3.93
CA TYR A 217 20.65 1.21 3.65
C TYR A 217 21.46 1.41 2.35
N SER A 218 21.40 0.45 1.42
CA SER A 218 22.05 0.56 0.12
C SER A 218 21.28 1.49 -0.81
N ILE A 219 22.00 2.21 -1.66
CA ILE A 219 21.40 3.05 -2.69
C ILE A 219 20.91 2.16 -3.83
N LYS A 220 19.62 2.24 -4.14
CA LYS A 220 18.98 1.47 -5.21
C LYS A 220 18.25 2.39 -6.18
N ASP A 221 18.08 1.89 -7.39
CA ASP A 221 17.25 2.52 -8.41
C ASP A 221 15.78 2.23 -8.12
N SER A 222 14.94 3.24 -8.26
CA SER A 222 13.49 3.13 -8.03
C SER A 222 12.73 3.89 -9.10
N PRO A 223 11.82 3.24 -9.85
CA PRO A 223 10.98 3.93 -10.82
C PRO A 223 9.97 4.84 -10.10
N ILE A 224 9.68 5.98 -10.71
CA ILE A 224 8.53 6.82 -10.38
C ILE A 224 7.29 6.16 -10.99
N THR A 225 6.31 5.84 -10.14
CA THR A 225 5.04 5.22 -10.54
C THR A 225 3.98 6.27 -10.82
N ASP A 226 3.93 7.34 -10.03
CA ASP A 226 2.87 8.33 -10.10
C ASP A 226 3.41 9.72 -9.77
N LYS A 227 2.72 10.74 -10.27
CA LYS A 227 3.03 12.15 -10.03
C LYS A 227 1.76 12.96 -9.98
N TRP A 228 1.67 13.87 -9.01
CA TRP A 228 0.56 14.82 -8.87
C TRP A 228 1.09 16.23 -8.62
N ASN A 229 0.45 17.21 -9.22
CA ASN A 229 0.67 18.62 -8.91
C ASN A 229 -0.45 19.08 -7.96
N VAL A 230 -0.08 19.71 -6.86
CA VAL A 230 -0.99 20.08 -5.79
C VAL A 230 -0.69 21.50 -5.33
N GLN A 231 -1.74 22.29 -5.10
CA GLN A 231 -1.60 23.60 -4.46
C GLN A 231 -1.70 23.44 -2.95
N LYS A 232 -0.77 24.04 -2.21
CA LYS A 232 -0.76 24.05 -0.74
C LYS A 232 -0.63 25.47 -0.24
N GLN A 233 -1.31 25.77 0.87
CA GLN A 233 -1.34 27.10 1.48
C GLN A 233 -0.21 27.32 2.51
N GLU A 234 0.47 26.25 2.90
CA GLU A 234 1.52 26.29 3.92
C GLU A 234 2.78 25.56 3.42
N VAL A 235 3.93 26.19 3.62
CA VAL A 235 5.25 25.67 3.27
C VAL A 235 6.11 25.55 4.52
N TYR A 236 6.73 24.40 4.70
CA TYR A 236 7.71 24.15 5.77
C TYR A 236 9.11 24.15 5.17
N LYS A 237 9.90 25.18 5.47
CA LYS A 237 11.31 25.28 5.08
C LYS A 237 12.20 24.73 6.19
N ILE A 238 12.76 23.55 5.95
CA ILE A 238 13.63 22.83 6.88
C ILE A 238 15.08 23.07 6.48
N LYS A 239 15.89 23.56 7.42
CA LYS A 239 17.31 23.86 7.21
C LYS A 239 18.16 23.07 8.20
N THR A 240 19.15 22.33 7.72
CA THR A 240 20.07 21.57 8.57
C THR A 240 21.27 22.40 9.01
N LYS A 241 21.98 21.93 10.06
CA LYS A 241 23.12 22.61 10.69
C LYS A 241 24.41 22.39 9.90
N TYR A 242 24.90 21.15 9.85
CA TYR A 242 26.12 20.75 9.14
C TYR A 242 25.93 19.36 8.48
N PRO A 243 26.16 19.24 7.16
CA PRO A 243 26.16 20.34 6.21
C PRO A 243 24.85 21.11 6.25
N GLN A 244 24.87 22.35 5.77
CA GLN A 244 23.64 23.11 5.57
C GLN A 244 22.96 22.64 4.29
N LEU A 245 21.79 22.05 4.43
CA LEU A 245 20.87 21.61 3.38
C LEU A 245 19.55 22.34 3.57
N ILE A 246 18.79 22.50 2.50
CA ILE A 246 17.48 23.14 2.51
C ILE A 246 16.49 22.28 1.74
N VAL A 247 15.41 21.87 2.41
CA VAL A 247 14.27 21.21 1.79
C VAL A 247 13.00 21.96 2.17
N GLU A 248 12.10 22.12 1.21
CA GLU A 248 10.81 22.77 1.39
C GLU A 248 9.71 21.75 1.04
N SER A 249 8.76 21.57 1.94
CA SER A 249 7.70 20.55 1.80
C SER A 249 6.35 21.03 2.31
N SER A 250 5.31 20.25 2.00
CA SER A 250 4.01 20.38 2.66
C SER A 250 4.10 20.01 4.13
N LYS A 251 3.11 20.47 4.90
CA LYS A 251 2.91 20.16 6.31
C LYS A 251 2.90 18.64 6.58
N GLU A 252 2.25 17.88 5.71
CA GLU A 252 2.02 16.44 5.89
C GLU A 252 3.19 15.56 5.40
N HIS A 253 4.18 16.15 4.73
CA HIS A 253 5.30 15.39 4.15
C HIS A 253 6.14 14.73 5.25
N VAL A 254 6.50 13.46 5.06
CA VAL A 254 7.17 12.64 6.07
C VAL A 254 8.67 12.55 5.83
N PHE A 255 9.43 12.70 6.91
CA PHE A 255 10.88 12.56 6.95
C PHE A 255 11.31 11.41 7.84
N PHE A 256 12.42 10.78 7.49
CA PHE A 256 13.09 9.80 8.34
C PHE A 256 13.93 10.53 9.40
N VAL A 257 13.63 10.26 10.66
CA VAL A 257 14.27 10.88 11.82
C VAL A 257 14.95 9.81 12.67
N MET A 258 16.26 9.96 12.89
CA MET A 258 17.00 9.08 13.78
C MET A 258 16.73 9.41 15.25
N THR A 259 16.39 8.38 16.03
CA THR A 259 16.24 8.44 17.50
C THR A 259 17.10 7.37 18.17
N PRO A 260 17.32 7.42 19.49
CA PRO A 260 18.05 6.37 20.21
C PRO A 260 17.45 4.96 20.05
N LYS A 261 16.13 4.86 19.83
CA LYS A 261 15.43 3.58 19.62
C LYS A 261 15.59 3.06 18.19
N GLY A 262 15.74 3.96 17.21
CA GLY A 262 15.90 3.64 15.80
C GLY A 262 15.44 4.80 14.91
N ILE A 263 15.32 4.55 13.61
CA ILE A 263 14.76 5.50 12.65
C ILE A 263 13.23 5.45 12.78
N VAL A 264 12.61 6.62 12.94
CA VAL A 264 11.16 6.80 12.98
C VAL A 264 10.74 7.77 11.88
N GLU A 265 9.47 7.73 11.52
CA GLU A 265 8.87 8.65 10.56
C GLU A 265 8.21 9.81 11.33
N LYS A 266 8.47 11.05 10.89
CA LYS A 266 7.78 12.25 11.39
C LYS A 266 7.35 13.12 10.23
N SER A 267 6.15 13.67 10.29
CA SER A 267 5.70 14.71 9.36
C SER A 267 6.46 16.02 9.57
N ALA A 268 6.44 16.92 8.57
CA ALA A 268 7.08 18.23 8.65
C ALA A 268 6.57 19.07 9.84
N GLU A 269 5.31 18.90 10.24
CA GLU A 269 4.73 19.52 11.44
C GLU A 269 5.30 18.98 12.75
N GLU A 270 5.59 17.68 12.82
CA GLU A 270 6.09 17.01 14.04
C GLU A 270 7.60 17.18 14.24
N LEU A 271 8.31 17.65 13.21
CA LEU A 271 9.74 17.90 13.27
C LEU A 271 10.08 18.99 14.29
N LYS A 272 11.17 18.77 15.03
CA LYS A 272 11.70 19.70 16.01
C LYS A 272 13.14 20.10 15.66
N VAL A 273 13.56 21.27 16.12
CA VAL A 273 14.97 21.67 16.04
C VAL A 273 15.82 20.64 16.79
N GLU A 274 17.02 20.34 16.27
CA GLU A 274 17.91 19.25 16.70
C GLU A 274 17.44 17.81 16.39
N ASP A 275 16.25 17.59 15.80
CA ASP A 275 15.93 16.29 15.19
C ASP A 275 16.98 15.94 14.12
N ILE A 276 17.28 14.64 13.97
CA ILE A 276 18.34 14.14 13.11
C ILE A 276 17.73 13.54 11.86
N LEU A 277 17.85 14.22 10.72
CA LEU A 277 17.48 13.70 9.40
C LEU A 277 18.61 12.84 8.82
N LEU A 278 18.32 12.18 7.71
CA LEU A 278 19.24 11.27 7.03
C LEU A 278 19.66 11.85 5.67
N MET A 279 20.95 11.75 5.36
CA MET A 279 21.50 12.06 4.03
C MET A 279 22.45 10.95 3.53
N PRO A 280 22.57 10.71 2.22
CA PRO A 280 23.59 9.80 1.70
C PRO A 280 24.99 10.39 1.87
N GLU A 281 25.97 9.54 2.21
CA GLU A 281 27.39 9.91 2.25
C GLU A 281 28.01 10.03 0.86
N LYS A 282 27.50 9.24 -0.09
CA LYS A 282 27.93 9.18 -1.48
C LYS A 282 26.75 8.72 -2.33
N ILE A 283 26.60 9.25 -3.55
CA ILE A 283 25.61 8.73 -4.52
C ILE A 283 26.37 8.03 -5.64
N GLU A 284 26.19 6.72 -5.76
CA GLU A 284 26.91 5.93 -6.77
C GLU A 284 26.16 5.89 -8.10
N ILE A 285 26.86 6.36 -9.14
CA ILE A 285 26.39 6.43 -10.53
C ILE A 285 27.56 6.06 -11.42
N ILE A 286 27.38 5.02 -12.26
CA ILE A 286 28.41 4.52 -13.16
C ILE A 286 28.73 5.57 -14.24
N GLY A 287 27.68 6.27 -14.73
CA GLY A 287 27.78 7.21 -15.85
C GLY A 287 28.01 6.50 -17.18
N ARG A 288 27.87 7.23 -18.29
CA ARG A 288 28.08 6.71 -19.64
C ARG A 288 28.91 7.67 -20.48
N ARG A 289 29.59 7.14 -21.51
CA ARG A 289 30.25 7.97 -22.52
C ARG A 289 29.21 8.74 -23.33
N GLN A 290 29.53 9.99 -23.64
CA GLN A 290 28.63 10.90 -24.34
C GLN A 290 29.21 11.23 -25.71
N LYS A 291 28.55 10.77 -26.77
CA LYS A 291 28.89 11.15 -28.14
C LYS A 291 28.36 12.54 -28.47
N LEU A 292 29.10 13.24 -29.31
CA LEU A 292 28.78 14.57 -29.82
C LEU A 292 28.70 14.48 -31.35
N ASN A 293 27.65 15.05 -31.94
CA ASN A 293 27.53 15.11 -33.39
C ASN A 293 28.35 16.29 -33.93
N SER A 294 29.67 16.25 -33.77
CA SER A 294 30.54 17.39 -34.06
C SER A 294 30.65 17.73 -35.54
N ARG A 295 30.47 16.72 -36.41
CA ARG A 295 30.66 16.87 -37.86
C ARG A 295 29.67 17.86 -38.48
N LYS A 296 28.40 17.86 -38.05
CA LYS A 296 27.38 18.77 -38.62
C LYS A 296 27.55 20.25 -38.29
N TYR A 297 28.47 20.62 -37.40
CA TYR A 297 28.71 22.01 -37.00
C TYR A 297 29.84 22.69 -37.79
N TYR A 298 30.58 21.94 -38.59
CA TYR A 298 31.49 22.51 -39.57
C TYR A 298 30.73 23.28 -40.66
N ASN A 299 31.38 24.28 -41.24
CA ASN A 299 30.80 25.13 -42.29
C ASN A 299 30.90 24.47 -43.67
N SER A 300 31.98 23.72 -43.89
CA SER A 300 32.36 23.21 -45.20
C SER A 300 32.81 21.76 -45.15
N PHE A 301 32.42 21.02 -46.18
CA PHE A 301 32.73 19.60 -46.35
C PHE A 301 33.37 19.32 -47.71
N VAL A 302 34.00 18.17 -47.84
CA VAL A 302 34.48 17.56 -49.08
C VAL A 302 33.83 16.19 -49.16
N ILE A 303 33.03 15.95 -50.21
CA ILE A 303 32.36 14.67 -50.41
C ILE A 303 33.37 13.67 -51.00
N SER A 304 33.41 12.47 -50.45
CA SER A 304 34.19 11.32 -50.92
C SER A 304 33.74 10.90 -52.33
N LYS A 305 34.56 10.11 -53.04
CA LYS A 305 34.16 9.61 -54.37
C LYS A 305 32.85 8.82 -54.33
N GLU A 306 32.67 7.99 -53.31
CA GLU A 306 31.43 7.21 -53.09
C GLU A 306 30.21 8.11 -52.90
N GLY A 307 30.32 9.19 -52.12
CA GLY A 307 29.23 10.14 -51.95
C GLY A 307 28.90 10.90 -53.23
N GLN A 308 29.91 11.25 -54.03
CA GLN A 308 29.72 11.91 -55.32
C GLN A 308 28.94 11.01 -56.28
N GLU A 309 29.28 9.72 -56.32
CA GLU A 309 28.58 8.72 -57.14
C GLU A 309 27.14 8.52 -56.67
N LEU A 310 26.91 8.47 -55.35
CA LEU A 310 25.57 8.39 -54.77
C LEU A 310 24.69 9.58 -55.18
N LEU A 311 25.21 10.81 -55.09
CA LEU A 311 24.47 12.01 -55.51
C LEU A 311 24.14 11.99 -57.01
N LYS A 312 25.08 11.53 -57.84
CA LYS A 312 24.83 11.35 -59.29
C LYS A 312 23.75 10.31 -59.56
N SER A 313 23.80 9.17 -58.86
CA SER A 313 22.80 8.10 -58.98
C SER A 313 21.41 8.63 -58.61
N LYS A 314 21.28 9.29 -57.45
CA LYS A 314 20.01 9.84 -56.98
C LYS A 314 19.42 10.89 -57.92
N ARG A 315 20.27 11.73 -58.50
CA ARG A 315 19.82 12.68 -59.53
C ARG A 315 19.30 11.96 -60.79
N ALA A 316 20.02 10.93 -61.24
CA ALA A 316 19.66 10.15 -62.42
C ALA A 316 18.37 9.34 -62.20
N GLU A 317 18.19 8.72 -61.04
CA GLU A 317 16.97 8.02 -60.62
C GLU A 317 15.74 8.92 -60.70
N LYS A 318 15.87 10.19 -60.31
CA LYS A 318 14.79 11.20 -60.40
C LYS A 318 14.67 11.84 -61.79
N GLY A 319 15.49 11.45 -62.76
CA GLY A 319 15.45 11.96 -64.14
C GLY A 319 15.79 13.46 -64.26
N LEU A 320 16.52 14.04 -63.30
CA LEU A 320 16.77 15.48 -63.25
C LEU A 320 18.08 15.89 -63.93
N LEU A 321 18.04 16.97 -64.71
CA LEU A 321 19.26 17.66 -65.12
C LEU A 321 19.81 18.50 -63.95
N GLN A 322 21.14 18.72 -63.91
CA GLN A 322 21.78 19.54 -62.86
C GLN A 322 21.13 20.93 -62.72
N ARG A 323 20.74 21.55 -63.85
CA ARG A 323 20.06 22.87 -63.88
C ARG A 323 18.67 22.84 -63.24
N GLU A 324 17.94 21.74 -63.37
CA GLU A 324 16.58 21.58 -62.84
C GLU A 324 16.63 21.35 -61.34
N LEU A 325 17.54 20.48 -60.91
CA LEU A 325 17.83 20.26 -59.49
C LEU A 325 18.29 21.55 -58.80
N ALA A 326 19.20 22.30 -59.42
CA ALA A 326 19.68 23.58 -58.90
C ALA A 326 18.54 24.59 -58.68
N LYS A 327 17.59 24.68 -59.62
CA LYS A 327 16.39 25.52 -59.48
C LYS A 327 15.49 25.07 -58.33
N ARG A 328 15.28 23.76 -58.16
CA ARG A 328 14.41 23.20 -57.10
C ARG A 328 14.91 23.54 -55.70
N ILE A 329 16.21 23.41 -55.45
CA ILE A 329 16.79 23.68 -54.13
C ILE A 329 17.30 25.13 -53.96
N ASN A 330 17.05 25.99 -54.95
CA ASN A 330 17.44 27.39 -55.00
C ASN A 330 18.96 27.62 -54.85
N VAL A 331 19.75 26.98 -55.70
CA VAL A 331 21.22 27.13 -55.80
C VAL A 331 21.67 27.25 -57.25
N THR A 332 22.95 27.54 -57.51
CA THR A 332 23.47 27.60 -58.87
C THR A 332 23.75 26.20 -59.43
N GLN A 333 23.65 26.01 -60.76
CA GLN A 333 24.06 24.76 -61.40
C GLN A 333 25.52 24.40 -61.10
N THR A 334 26.39 25.41 -61.03
CA THR A 334 27.80 25.27 -60.68
C THR A 334 27.98 24.64 -59.30
N THR A 335 27.10 24.96 -58.34
CA THR A 335 27.10 24.35 -56.99
C THR A 335 26.86 22.84 -57.08
N ILE A 336 25.82 22.41 -57.79
CA ILE A 336 25.50 20.98 -58.00
C ILE A 336 26.65 20.24 -58.69
N SER A 337 27.15 20.82 -59.79
CA SER A 337 28.29 20.26 -60.53
C SER A 337 29.53 20.12 -59.64
N SER A 338 29.79 21.11 -58.79
CA SER A 338 30.92 21.06 -57.86
C SER A 338 30.77 19.99 -56.80
N TYR A 339 29.54 19.69 -56.37
CA TYR A 339 29.28 18.62 -55.39
C TYR A 339 29.45 17.24 -56.03
N GLU A 340 29.03 17.08 -57.29
CA GLU A 340 29.19 15.84 -58.06
C GLU A 340 30.64 15.56 -58.50
N ILE A 341 31.48 16.59 -58.61
CA ILE A 341 32.88 16.46 -59.04
C ILE A 341 33.86 16.56 -57.85
N GLY A 342 33.38 17.00 -56.67
CA GLY A 342 34.20 17.15 -55.47
C GLY A 342 35.20 18.31 -55.53
N LYS A 343 34.93 19.36 -56.34
CA LYS A 343 35.87 20.45 -56.64
C LYS A 343 35.82 21.65 -55.69
N LEU A 344 34.78 21.80 -54.87
CA LEU A 344 34.59 22.95 -53.98
C LEU A 344 34.38 22.55 -52.52
N HIS A 345 34.62 23.50 -51.62
CA HIS A 345 34.12 23.45 -50.25
C HIS A 345 32.60 23.53 -50.24
N ILE A 346 31.97 22.55 -49.60
CA ILE A 346 30.54 22.33 -49.69
C ILE A 346 29.89 22.97 -48.48
N ASP A 347 29.18 24.07 -48.72
CA ASP A 347 28.40 24.72 -47.67
C ASP A 347 27.27 23.80 -47.16
N LYS A 348 27.06 23.84 -45.84
CA LYS A 348 26.06 23.02 -45.15
C LYS A 348 24.64 23.17 -45.71
N GLU A 349 24.18 24.40 -45.92
CA GLU A 349 22.79 24.69 -46.27
C GLU A 349 22.37 24.11 -47.64
N PRO A 350 23.11 24.33 -48.74
CA PRO A 350 22.83 23.67 -50.01
C PRO A 350 22.85 22.14 -49.94
N LEU A 351 23.83 21.56 -49.22
CA LEU A 351 23.94 20.11 -49.10
C LEU A 351 22.75 19.51 -48.33
N GLN A 352 22.29 20.18 -47.28
CA GLN A 352 21.11 19.75 -46.53
C GLN A 352 19.86 19.77 -47.41
N LYS A 353 19.64 20.83 -48.20
CA LYS A 353 18.53 20.88 -49.16
C LYS A 353 18.63 19.79 -50.23
N LEU A 354 19.85 19.49 -50.68
CA LEU A 354 20.12 18.43 -51.65
C LEU A 354 19.78 17.04 -51.06
N CYS A 355 20.15 16.77 -49.81
CA CYS A 355 19.82 15.52 -49.14
C CYS A 355 18.29 15.36 -48.99
N VAL A 356 17.58 16.43 -48.64
CA VAL A 356 16.11 16.43 -48.58
C VAL A 356 15.48 16.12 -49.95
N GLU A 357 15.96 16.75 -51.03
CA GLU A 357 15.44 16.48 -52.38
C GLU A 357 15.72 15.04 -52.85
N PHE A 358 16.75 14.39 -52.32
CA PHE A 358 17.15 13.02 -52.64
C PHE A 358 16.66 11.95 -51.65
N ASP A 359 15.85 12.34 -50.67
CA ASP A 359 15.37 11.44 -49.61
C ASP A 359 16.53 10.75 -48.86
N LEU A 360 17.63 11.47 -48.66
CA LEU A 360 18.81 11.04 -47.91
C LEU A 360 18.82 11.65 -46.52
N ASP A 361 19.19 10.88 -45.51
CA ASP A 361 19.48 11.42 -44.19
C ASP A 361 20.77 12.25 -44.23
N PHE A 362 20.66 13.53 -43.89
CA PHE A 362 21.79 14.45 -43.96
C PHE A 362 22.91 14.10 -42.99
N GLU A 363 22.58 13.61 -41.78
CA GLU A 363 23.59 13.27 -40.78
C GLU A 363 24.34 11.99 -41.17
N GLU A 364 23.63 10.96 -41.63
CA GLU A 364 24.21 9.71 -42.14
C GLU A 364 25.09 9.97 -43.38
N PHE A 365 24.64 10.85 -44.28
CA PHE A 365 25.41 11.24 -45.44
C PHE A 365 26.71 11.95 -45.05
N LEU A 366 26.64 12.89 -44.10
CA LEU A 366 27.83 13.55 -43.57
C LEU A 366 28.79 12.57 -42.89
N GLU A 367 28.27 11.59 -42.15
CA GLU A 367 29.10 10.64 -41.41
C GLU A 367 29.88 9.69 -42.34
N ARG A 368 29.21 9.18 -43.38
CA ARG A 368 29.79 8.18 -44.30
C ARG A 368 30.57 8.78 -45.46
N TYR A 369 30.09 9.89 -46.01
CA TYR A 369 30.54 10.37 -47.31
C TYR A 369 31.22 11.73 -47.29
N CYS A 370 31.29 12.42 -46.14
CA CYS A 370 31.93 13.72 -46.06
C CYS A 370 33.18 13.71 -45.18
N GLN A 371 34.27 14.30 -45.70
CA GLN A 371 35.42 14.73 -44.93
C GLN A 371 35.30 16.24 -44.66
N TYR A 372 35.49 16.66 -43.43
CA TYR A 372 35.38 18.09 -43.07
C TYR A 372 36.61 18.84 -43.58
N PHE A 373 36.40 20.03 -44.15
CA PHE A 373 37.49 20.87 -44.66
C PHE A 373 37.38 22.29 -44.10
N HIS A 374 38.52 22.91 -43.81
CA HIS A 374 38.60 24.19 -43.13
C HIS A 374 38.74 25.37 -44.10
N HIS A 375 38.01 26.46 -43.82
CA HIS A 375 38.23 27.74 -44.48
C HIS A 375 39.48 28.41 -43.87
N GLN A 376 40.44 28.85 -44.70
CA GLN A 376 41.57 29.71 -44.32
C GLN A 376 42.61 29.14 -43.33
N GLY A 377 43.04 27.88 -43.51
CA GLY A 377 44.33 27.42 -42.96
C GLY A 377 44.43 27.20 -41.44
N THR A 378 43.32 27.20 -40.69
CA THR A 378 43.29 26.79 -39.27
C THR A 378 42.47 25.50 -39.11
N ASN A 379 43.15 24.40 -38.77
CA ASN A 379 42.56 23.07 -38.64
C ASN A 379 41.86 22.89 -37.30
N VAL A 380 40.74 23.59 -37.07
CA VAL A 380 39.97 23.47 -35.82
C VAL A 380 39.41 22.05 -35.63
N ARG A 381 39.91 21.34 -34.62
CA ARG A 381 39.43 20.02 -34.22
C ARG A 381 38.28 20.15 -33.23
N LEU A 382 37.09 19.69 -33.61
CA LEU A 382 35.96 19.56 -32.69
C LEU A 382 35.96 18.16 -32.05
N PRO A 383 35.58 18.02 -30.77
CA PRO A 383 35.57 16.74 -30.08
C PRO A 383 34.36 15.89 -30.49
N GLU A 384 34.55 14.63 -30.90
CA GLU A 384 33.44 13.71 -31.24
C GLU A 384 32.77 13.10 -29.99
N GLU A 385 33.38 13.23 -28.81
CA GLU A 385 32.86 12.79 -27.52
C GLU A 385 33.14 13.83 -26.44
N LEU A 386 32.38 13.82 -25.35
CA LEU A 386 32.64 14.66 -24.19
C LEU A 386 33.86 14.12 -23.41
N THR A 387 35.06 14.64 -23.73
CA THR A 387 36.31 14.28 -23.06
C THR A 387 36.54 15.09 -21.79
N GLU A 388 37.56 14.70 -21.01
CA GLU A 388 37.99 15.39 -19.79
C GLU A 388 38.34 16.86 -20.05
N GLU A 389 39.12 17.14 -21.10
CA GLU A 389 39.53 18.49 -21.48
C GLU A 389 38.33 19.32 -21.89
N PHE A 390 37.44 18.76 -22.71
CA PHE A 390 36.26 19.50 -23.16
C PHE A 390 35.29 19.78 -22.01
N ALA A 391 35.11 18.83 -21.09
CA ALA A 391 34.34 19.05 -19.88
C ALA A 391 34.93 20.17 -19.01
N GLN A 392 36.26 20.21 -18.86
CA GLN A 392 36.95 21.31 -18.15
C GLN A 392 36.74 22.65 -18.86
N PHE A 393 36.77 22.69 -20.20
CA PHE A 393 36.45 23.89 -20.98
C PHE A 393 35.02 24.38 -20.71
N LEU A 394 34.04 23.48 -20.74
CA LEU A 394 32.63 23.80 -20.48
C LEU A 394 32.43 24.33 -19.05
N GLY A 395 33.05 23.70 -18.06
CA GLY A 395 32.95 24.13 -16.67
C GLY A 395 33.49 25.54 -16.47
N TYR A 396 34.64 25.86 -17.06
CA TYR A 396 35.21 27.19 -16.98
C TYR A 396 34.37 28.22 -17.76
N TYR A 397 33.87 27.84 -18.94
CA TYR A 397 32.98 28.68 -19.75
C TYR A 397 31.68 29.04 -19.01
N ILE A 398 31.10 28.11 -18.24
CA ILE A 398 29.90 28.39 -17.42
C ILE A 398 30.18 29.39 -16.29
N GLY A 399 31.40 29.42 -15.75
CA GLY A 399 31.81 30.41 -14.74
C GLY A 399 32.12 31.76 -15.38
N ASP A 400 33.26 31.86 -16.06
CA ASP A 400 33.83 33.13 -16.55
C ASP A 400 33.92 33.21 -18.09
N GLY A 401 32.96 32.60 -18.78
CA GLY A 401 32.88 32.59 -20.24
C GLY A 401 31.86 33.56 -20.83
N CYS A 402 32.14 34.02 -22.06
CA CYS A 402 31.20 34.77 -22.87
C CYS A 402 31.24 34.27 -24.32
N MET A 403 30.08 34.10 -24.93
CA MET A 403 29.93 33.60 -26.30
C MET A 403 29.33 34.65 -27.23
N GLU A 404 30.02 34.89 -28.32
CA GLU A 404 29.57 35.69 -29.47
C GLU A 404 29.29 34.75 -30.66
N ILE A 405 28.87 35.30 -31.81
CA ILE A 405 28.46 34.51 -32.97
C ILE A 405 29.62 33.68 -33.55
N ASP A 406 30.86 34.19 -33.47
CA ASP A 406 32.03 33.61 -34.12
C ASP A 406 33.17 33.24 -33.16
N ARG A 407 33.01 33.49 -31.87
CA ARG A 407 34.06 33.28 -30.87
C ARG A 407 33.53 33.02 -29.47
N ILE A 408 34.37 32.38 -28.68
CA ILE A 408 34.20 32.21 -27.23
C ILE A 408 35.34 32.96 -26.55
N THR A 409 35.00 33.80 -25.57
CA THR A 409 35.97 34.53 -24.77
C THR A 409 35.93 34.02 -23.33
N LEU A 410 37.09 33.66 -22.77
CA LEU A 410 37.24 33.36 -21.34
C LEU A 410 37.98 34.52 -20.65
N PHE A 411 37.55 34.83 -19.43
CA PHE A 411 38.14 35.89 -18.61
C PHE A 411 38.84 35.28 -17.39
N GLU A 412 40.09 35.64 -17.13
CA GLU A 412 40.84 35.11 -15.99
C GLU A 412 41.75 36.17 -15.38
N GLN A 413 41.72 36.35 -14.06
CA GLN A 413 42.56 37.34 -13.40
C GLN A 413 44.02 36.89 -13.26
N ARG A 414 44.28 35.59 -13.20
CA ARG A 414 45.62 35.02 -12.99
C ARG A 414 46.27 34.60 -14.30
N LYS A 415 47.38 35.26 -14.65
CA LYS A 415 48.17 34.95 -15.84
C LYS A 415 48.51 33.47 -15.99
N GLU A 416 48.89 32.79 -14.91
CA GLU A 416 49.27 31.37 -14.94
C GLU A 416 48.13 30.50 -15.46
N VAL A 417 46.90 30.75 -14.99
CA VAL A 417 45.73 29.93 -15.30
C VAL A 417 45.31 30.23 -16.73
N ALA A 418 45.29 31.50 -17.12
CA ALA A 418 45.01 31.91 -18.49
C ALA A 418 45.96 31.25 -19.49
N LEU A 419 47.27 31.22 -19.21
CA LEU A 419 48.26 30.61 -20.10
C LEU A 419 48.18 29.08 -20.09
N ALA A 420 47.89 28.45 -18.95
CA ALA A 420 47.65 27.02 -18.87
C ALA A 420 46.42 26.60 -19.70
N TYR A 421 45.32 27.35 -19.57
CA TYR A 421 44.08 27.13 -20.33
C TYR A 421 44.28 27.39 -21.82
N LYS A 422 45.01 28.46 -22.19
CA LYS A 422 45.41 28.71 -23.57
C LYS A 422 46.15 27.50 -24.15
N LYS A 423 47.22 27.05 -23.50
CA LYS A 423 48.03 25.92 -23.99
C LYS A 423 47.19 24.64 -24.11
N LEU A 424 46.38 24.33 -23.10
CA LEU A 424 45.54 23.13 -23.07
C LEU A 424 44.55 23.14 -24.24
N PHE A 425 43.81 24.23 -24.41
CA PHE A 425 42.71 24.27 -25.37
C PHE A 425 43.15 24.62 -26.80
N ASP A 426 44.25 25.34 -26.97
CA ASP A 426 44.89 25.50 -28.27
C ASP A 426 45.32 24.14 -28.83
N ASN A 427 45.95 23.30 -28.00
CA ASN A 427 46.33 21.95 -28.39
C ASN A 427 45.11 21.06 -28.63
N PHE A 428 44.11 21.12 -27.75
CA PHE A 428 42.92 20.27 -27.83
C PHE A 428 42.09 20.56 -29.09
N PHE A 429 41.77 21.83 -29.33
CA PHE A 429 41.00 22.25 -30.50
C PHE A 429 41.86 22.49 -31.73
N ASN A 430 43.20 22.38 -31.63
CA ASN A 430 44.14 22.73 -32.69
C ASN A 430 43.88 24.15 -33.26
N ILE A 431 43.75 25.13 -32.35
CA ILE A 431 43.53 26.55 -32.64
C ILE A 431 44.66 27.36 -32.03
N ASN A 432 45.00 28.51 -32.61
CA ASN A 432 45.76 29.53 -31.89
C ASN A 432 44.80 30.58 -31.32
N SER A 433 44.39 30.44 -30.05
CA SER A 433 43.50 31.41 -29.41
C SER A 433 44.18 32.76 -29.22
N GLY A 434 43.44 33.85 -29.38
CA GLY A 434 43.96 35.19 -29.09
C GLY A 434 44.17 35.36 -27.58
N TYR A 435 45.31 35.93 -27.17
CA TYR A 435 45.57 36.28 -25.78
C TYR A 435 45.76 37.79 -25.65
N LYS A 436 45.09 38.42 -24.68
CA LYS A 436 45.25 39.85 -24.39
C LYS A 436 45.08 40.13 -22.91
N PHE A 437 46.05 40.81 -22.29
CA PHE A 437 45.85 41.40 -20.97
C PHE A 437 45.12 42.74 -21.08
N ARG A 438 44.14 42.99 -20.21
CA ARG A 438 43.37 44.23 -20.12
C ARG A 438 43.72 44.95 -18.82
N GLU A 439 44.73 45.80 -18.86
CA GLU A 439 45.21 46.56 -17.70
C GLU A 439 44.08 47.31 -16.98
N SER A 440 43.25 48.02 -17.73
CA SER A 440 42.15 48.84 -17.18
C SER A 440 41.10 48.05 -16.39
N LYS A 441 41.01 46.73 -16.57
CA LYS A 441 40.05 45.86 -15.86
C LYS A 441 40.74 44.72 -15.10
N ASN A 442 42.07 44.68 -15.11
CA ASN A 442 42.93 43.68 -14.45
C ASN A 442 42.54 42.21 -14.71
N TYR A 443 42.42 41.83 -15.99
CA TYR A 443 42.23 40.41 -16.35
C TYR A 443 42.84 40.06 -17.71
N HIS A 444 43.09 38.77 -17.90
CA HIS A 444 43.57 38.13 -19.12
C HIS A 444 42.38 37.60 -19.93
N GLN A 445 42.32 37.97 -21.21
CA GLN A 445 41.33 37.51 -22.18
C GLN A 445 41.91 36.39 -23.04
N LEU A 446 41.21 35.26 -23.12
CA LEU A 446 41.45 34.21 -24.11
C LEU A 446 40.31 34.21 -25.12
N LYS A 447 40.62 34.32 -26.41
CA LYS A 447 39.63 34.41 -27.49
C LYS A 447 39.77 33.24 -28.46
N PHE A 448 38.83 32.31 -28.39
CA PHE A 448 38.73 31.15 -29.28
C PHE A 448 37.83 31.53 -30.46
N THR A 449 38.43 31.98 -31.56
CA THR A 449 37.69 32.39 -32.77
C THR A 449 37.36 31.16 -33.60
N SER A 450 36.16 30.60 -33.43
CA SER A 450 35.69 29.43 -34.15
C SER A 450 34.15 29.36 -34.15
N ARG A 451 33.54 29.68 -35.29
CA ARG A 451 32.09 29.49 -35.52
C ARG A 451 31.64 28.04 -35.31
N PRO A 452 32.37 27.01 -35.81
CA PRO A 452 31.99 25.61 -35.56
C PRO A 452 31.96 25.25 -34.07
N LEU A 453 32.90 25.76 -33.27
CA LEU A 453 32.94 25.50 -31.83
C LEU A 453 31.76 26.16 -31.10
N VAL A 454 31.43 27.41 -31.45
CA VAL A 454 30.26 28.12 -30.91
C VAL A 454 28.99 27.32 -31.21
N ARG A 455 28.81 26.88 -32.46
CA ARG A 455 27.63 26.10 -32.89
C ARG A 455 27.55 24.74 -32.21
N LEU A 456 28.70 24.07 -32.03
CA LEU A 456 28.76 22.81 -31.29
C LEU A 456 28.21 22.98 -29.88
N ILE A 457 28.65 24.01 -29.16
CA ILE A 457 28.21 24.20 -27.77
C ILE A 457 26.72 24.57 -27.71
N GLN A 458 26.26 25.45 -28.60
CA GLN A 458 24.85 25.84 -28.67
C GLN A 458 23.93 24.68 -29.07
N GLY A 459 24.38 23.78 -29.96
CA GLY A 459 23.60 22.66 -30.45
C GLY A 459 23.61 21.45 -29.52
N GLU A 460 24.77 21.10 -28.94
CA GLU A 460 24.92 19.90 -28.10
C GLU A 460 24.64 20.15 -26.61
N PHE A 461 24.69 21.40 -26.14
CA PHE A 461 24.47 21.79 -24.74
C PHE A 461 23.52 23.00 -24.62
N PRO A 462 22.26 22.88 -25.06
CA PRO A 462 21.28 23.97 -25.03
C PRO A 462 20.96 24.48 -23.61
N GLU A 463 21.32 23.72 -22.58
CA GLU A 463 21.18 24.11 -21.17
C GLU A 463 22.14 25.25 -20.78
N ILE A 464 23.22 25.47 -21.56
CA ILE A 464 24.12 26.59 -21.35
C ILE A 464 23.55 27.85 -22.01
N LYS A 465 22.88 28.68 -21.20
CA LYS A 465 22.21 29.90 -21.63
C LYS A 465 23.06 31.13 -21.32
N LYS A 466 22.67 32.28 -21.88
CA LYS A 466 23.26 33.58 -21.53
C LYS A 466 22.62 34.22 -20.29
N THR A 467 21.55 33.63 -19.76
CA THR A 467 20.77 34.15 -18.63
C THR A 467 21.17 33.48 -17.31
N LEU A 468 20.50 33.87 -16.22
CA LEU A 468 20.62 33.24 -14.90
C LEU A 468 20.05 31.81 -14.85
N ASP A 469 19.52 31.31 -15.96
CA ASP A 469 18.85 30.00 -16.07
C ASP A 469 19.77 28.91 -16.64
N THR A 470 21.08 29.16 -16.70
CA THR A 470 22.07 28.15 -17.09
C THR A 470 22.04 26.99 -16.10
N GLU A 471 22.05 25.78 -16.63
CA GLU A 471 22.09 24.55 -15.84
C GLU A 471 23.34 23.73 -16.22
N VAL A 472 23.75 22.80 -15.36
CA VAL A 472 24.78 21.84 -15.75
C VAL A 472 24.23 21.00 -16.91
N PRO A 473 24.94 20.90 -18.05
CA PRO A 473 24.39 20.19 -19.21
C PRO A 473 24.10 18.74 -18.90
N LYS A 474 22.99 18.21 -19.42
CA LYS A 474 22.56 16.82 -19.15
C LYS A 474 23.62 15.79 -19.52
N LYS A 475 24.30 15.98 -20.66
CA LYS A 475 25.42 15.12 -21.08
C LYS A 475 26.52 15.08 -20.01
N VAL A 476 26.85 16.19 -19.37
CA VAL A 476 27.83 16.23 -18.26
C VAL A 476 27.31 15.47 -17.04
N LEU A 477 26.05 15.69 -16.66
CA LEU A 477 25.41 15.04 -15.51
C LEU A 477 25.42 13.49 -15.63
N GLU A 478 25.13 12.99 -16.82
CA GLU A 478 25.10 11.55 -17.13
C GLU A 478 26.48 10.95 -17.44
N SER A 479 27.56 11.73 -17.38
CA SER A 479 28.91 11.26 -17.68
C SER A 479 29.54 10.45 -16.54
N GLU A 480 30.62 9.74 -16.87
CA GLU A 480 31.51 9.09 -15.92
C GLU A 480 32.15 10.11 -14.96
N ASN A 481 32.48 9.69 -13.73
CA ASN A 481 33.00 10.58 -12.68
C ASN A 481 34.26 11.36 -13.09
N ARG A 482 35.13 10.80 -13.95
CA ARG A 482 36.34 11.51 -14.44
C ARG A 482 36.00 12.77 -15.26
N ILE A 483 34.96 12.71 -16.09
CA ILE A 483 34.49 13.83 -16.91
C ILE A 483 33.90 14.91 -16.00
N ILE A 484 33.07 14.51 -15.04
CA ILE A 484 32.45 15.43 -14.08
C ILE A 484 33.50 16.10 -13.20
N ALA A 485 34.51 15.37 -12.75
CA ALA A 485 35.59 15.94 -11.95
C ALA A 485 36.31 17.07 -12.69
N LYS A 486 36.52 16.91 -14.01
CA LYS A 486 37.16 17.92 -14.86
C LYS A 486 36.26 19.10 -15.16
N PHE A 487 34.97 18.85 -15.38
CA PHE A 487 33.96 19.91 -15.43
C PHE A 487 33.96 20.75 -14.14
N LEU A 488 33.90 20.09 -12.97
CA LEU A 488 33.95 20.76 -11.67
C LEU A 488 35.27 21.51 -11.48
N ARG A 489 36.42 20.96 -11.89
CA ARG A 489 37.71 21.67 -11.87
C ARG A 489 37.64 22.98 -12.66
N GLY A 490 37.11 22.92 -13.89
CA GLY A 490 36.92 24.12 -14.73
C GLY A 490 36.05 25.17 -14.05
N TYR A 491 34.92 24.74 -13.48
CA TYR A 491 33.99 25.64 -12.81
C TYR A 491 34.56 26.25 -11.52
N PHE A 492 35.26 25.47 -10.70
CA PHE A 492 35.96 25.94 -9.50
C PHE A 492 37.21 26.77 -9.81
N ASP A 493 37.85 26.57 -10.96
CA ASP A 493 38.96 27.43 -11.38
C ASP A 493 38.48 28.85 -11.68
N ALA A 494 37.33 28.99 -12.36
CA ALA A 494 36.65 30.26 -12.62
C ALA A 494 36.07 30.86 -11.33
N GLU A 495 35.01 30.25 -10.77
CA GLU A 495 34.20 30.83 -9.69
C GLU A 495 34.69 30.49 -8.27
N GLY A 496 35.59 29.51 -8.15
CA GLY A 496 35.96 28.98 -6.85
C GLY A 496 36.84 29.94 -6.04
N TYR A 497 36.73 29.85 -4.72
CA TYR A 497 37.60 30.55 -3.79
C TYR A 497 38.11 29.60 -2.69
N VAL A 498 39.25 29.98 -2.11
CA VAL A 498 39.82 29.30 -0.93
C VAL A 498 39.93 30.31 0.20
N LYS A 499 39.17 30.08 1.28
CA LYS A 499 39.22 30.84 2.53
C LYS A 499 40.09 30.11 3.56
N SER A 500 40.31 30.75 4.69
CA SER A 500 41.07 30.19 5.82
C SER A 500 40.45 28.91 6.41
N ASP A 501 39.15 28.71 6.23
CA ASP A 501 38.40 27.60 6.82
C ASP A 501 37.62 26.74 5.81
N SER A 502 37.56 27.12 4.54
CA SER A 502 36.70 26.44 3.56
C SER A 502 37.12 26.74 2.14
N ILE A 503 36.74 25.87 1.21
CA ILE A 503 36.66 26.22 -0.22
C ILE A 503 35.19 26.39 -0.60
N GLY A 504 34.92 27.13 -1.66
CA GLY A 504 33.55 27.30 -2.12
C GLY A 504 33.42 27.97 -3.45
N ILE A 505 32.18 28.07 -3.91
CA ILE A 505 31.75 28.83 -5.09
C ILE A 505 30.54 29.68 -4.68
N GLY A 506 30.28 30.76 -5.39
CA GLY A 506 29.09 31.58 -5.15
C GLY A 506 28.58 32.20 -6.44
N ALA A 507 27.30 31.99 -6.74
CA ALA A 507 26.68 32.52 -7.95
C ALA A 507 25.27 33.03 -7.67
N ASN A 508 24.74 33.86 -8.55
CA ASN A 508 23.34 34.33 -8.55
C ASN A 508 22.38 33.33 -9.25
N ASN A 509 22.81 32.07 -9.40
CA ASN A 509 22.06 31.01 -10.04
C ASN A 509 21.80 29.86 -9.05
N LYS A 510 20.56 29.76 -8.57
CA LYS A 510 20.11 28.74 -7.61
C LYS A 510 20.30 27.32 -8.15
N MET A 511 19.92 27.12 -9.41
CA MET A 511 19.88 25.82 -10.06
C MET A 511 21.27 25.23 -10.20
N LEU A 512 22.20 26.00 -10.77
CA LEU A 512 23.58 25.58 -10.99
C LEU A 512 24.31 25.24 -9.68
N ILE A 513 24.10 26.04 -8.64
CA ILE A 513 24.69 25.78 -7.31
C ILE A 513 24.08 24.51 -6.67
N GLY A 514 22.76 24.32 -6.78
CA GLY A 514 22.09 23.11 -6.29
C GLY A 514 22.52 21.84 -7.02
N GLN A 515 22.63 21.87 -8.36
CA GLN A 515 23.15 20.75 -9.14
C GLN A 515 24.61 20.46 -8.79
N THR A 516 25.43 21.50 -8.61
CA THR A 516 26.83 21.33 -8.18
C THR A 516 26.93 20.67 -6.80
N GLN A 517 26.04 21.01 -5.87
CA GLN A 517 25.99 20.35 -4.56
C GLN A 517 25.76 18.84 -4.68
N LEU A 518 24.78 18.42 -5.48
CA LEU A 518 24.47 17.01 -5.68
C LEU A 518 25.56 16.28 -6.48
N LEU A 519 26.19 16.93 -7.45
CA LEU A 519 27.32 16.36 -8.18
C LEU A 519 28.50 16.03 -7.27
N LEU A 520 28.79 16.89 -6.29
CA LEU A 520 29.86 16.65 -5.32
C LEU A 520 29.58 15.41 -4.44
N LEU A 521 28.31 15.07 -4.20
CA LEU A 521 27.96 13.82 -3.49
C LEU A 521 28.38 12.56 -4.25
N ARG A 522 28.53 12.60 -5.58
CA ARG A 522 29.07 11.45 -6.34
C ARG A 522 30.51 11.11 -5.95
N PHE A 523 31.26 12.12 -5.51
CA PHE A 523 32.64 12.00 -5.02
C PHE A 523 32.70 11.86 -3.49
N SER A 524 31.55 11.76 -2.82
CA SER A 524 31.45 11.85 -1.37
C SER A 524 32.10 13.14 -0.84
N ILE A 525 31.95 14.25 -1.55
CA ILE A 525 32.37 15.58 -1.10
C ILE A 525 31.13 16.29 -0.55
N ILE A 526 31.09 16.50 0.77
CA ILE A 526 29.93 17.05 1.46
C ILE A 526 30.04 18.56 1.51
N ALA A 527 29.11 19.24 0.83
CA ALA A 527 29.10 20.69 0.71
C ALA A 527 27.84 21.32 1.33
N SER A 528 28.03 22.43 2.03
CA SER A 528 26.96 23.23 2.62
C SER A 528 26.43 24.26 1.62
N TYR A 529 25.13 24.28 1.44
CA TYR A 529 24.41 25.24 0.63
C TYR A 529 23.90 26.40 1.49
N GLN A 530 24.18 27.63 1.07
CA GLN A 530 23.77 28.84 1.77
C GLN A 530 23.06 29.80 0.80
N GLU A 531 21.92 30.33 1.23
CA GLU A 531 21.18 31.38 0.55
C GLU A 531 21.46 32.71 1.29
N CYS A 532 22.07 33.67 0.60
CA CYS A 532 22.42 34.98 1.14
C CYS A 532 21.60 36.07 0.45
N ASP A 533 20.87 36.86 1.23
CA ASP A 533 20.24 38.09 0.74
C ASP A 533 21.32 39.09 0.29
N ASN A 534 21.16 39.65 -0.92
CA ASN A 534 22.10 40.61 -1.50
C ASN A 534 21.67 42.07 -1.30
N LYS A 535 20.90 42.36 -0.24
CA LYS A 535 20.25 43.65 -0.01
C LYS A 535 21.21 44.85 0.11
N HIS A 536 22.47 44.61 0.46
CA HIS A 536 23.49 45.64 0.65
C HIS A 536 24.30 45.93 -0.63
N ASN A 537 24.06 45.21 -1.73
CA ASN A 537 24.79 45.41 -2.97
C ASN A 537 24.12 46.53 -3.81
N PRO A 538 24.86 47.59 -4.17
CA PRO A 538 24.29 48.71 -4.93
C PRO A 538 23.93 48.34 -6.38
N TYR A 539 24.42 47.22 -6.91
CA TYR A 539 24.28 46.84 -8.32
C TYR A 539 23.22 45.76 -8.58
N SER A 540 22.82 44.97 -7.58
CA SER A 540 21.80 43.93 -7.75
C SER A 540 21.16 43.54 -6.42
N LYS A 541 19.83 43.36 -6.41
CA LYS A 541 19.08 42.85 -5.26
C LYS A 541 18.89 41.32 -5.29
N ASN A 542 19.35 40.65 -6.34
CA ASN A 542 19.17 39.20 -6.50
C ASN A 542 19.96 38.43 -5.45
N PRO A 543 19.39 37.39 -4.82
CA PRO A 543 20.08 36.58 -3.82
C PRO A 543 21.32 35.89 -4.41
N ILE A 544 22.33 35.69 -3.56
CA ILE A 544 23.54 34.94 -3.91
C ILE A 544 23.48 33.59 -3.21
N PHE A 545 23.70 32.54 -3.99
CA PHE A 545 23.76 31.16 -3.52
C PHE A 545 25.21 30.73 -3.42
N LYS A 546 25.62 30.23 -2.25
CA LYS A 546 26.99 29.84 -1.98
C LYS A 546 27.05 28.37 -1.63
N LEU A 547 28.08 27.71 -2.15
CA LEU A 547 28.44 26.37 -1.77
C LEU A 547 29.77 26.40 -1.01
N GLN A 548 29.85 25.72 0.13
CA GLN A 548 31.07 25.66 0.95
C GLN A 548 31.42 24.24 1.37
N ILE A 549 32.67 23.85 1.13
CA ILE A 549 33.27 22.61 1.59
C ILE A 549 34.25 22.98 2.71
N ASN A 550 33.94 22.53 3.93
CA ASN A 550 34.70 22.87 5.14
C ASN A 550 35.38 21.64 5.76
N GLU A 551 34.75 20.48 5.62
CA GLU A 551 35.16 19.24 6.26
C GLU A 551 36.46 18.69 5.65
N LYS A 552 37.42 18.29 6.51
CA LYS A 552 38.77 17.84 6.11
C LYS A 552 38.76 16.68 5.11
N GLU A 553 37.94 15.65 5.32
CA GLU A 553 37.82 14.51 4.39
C GLU A 553 37.32 14.95 3.01
N SER A 554 36.28 15.79 2.98
CA SER A 554 35.76 16.37 1.72
C SER A 554 36.78 17.27 1.03
N LEU A 555 37.61 18.00 1.77
CA LEU A 555 38.71 18.81 1.23
C LEU A 555 39.82 17.93 0.64
N LEU A 556 40.17 16.82 1.29
CA LEU A 556 41.13 15.84 0.79
C LEU A 556 40.62 15.21 -0.51
N LYS A 557 39.37 14.73 -0.53
CA LYS A 557 38.72 14.20 -1.74
C LYS A 557 38.63 15.22 -2.85
N PHE A 558 38.34 16.49 -2.52
CA PHE A 558 38.36 17.56 -3.51
C PHE A 558 39.77 17.75 -4.09
N LYS A 559 40.81 17.82 -3.25
CA LYS A 559 42.20 17.97 -3.71
C LYS A 559 42.62 16.84 -4.66
N GLU A 560 42.30 15.61 -4.29
CA GLU A 560 42.68 14.40 -5.04
C GLU A 560 41.92 14.26 -6.36
N LEU A 561 40.59 14.38 -6.32
CA LEU A 561 39.73 14.02 -7.44
C LEU A 561 39.45 15.20 -8.37
N ILE A 562 39.28 16.40 -7.82
CA ILE A 562 38.89 17.61 -8.57
C ILE A 562 40.10 18.54 -8.69
N GLY A 563 40.60 19.10 -7.60
CA GLY A 563 41.74 20.00 -7.56
C GLY A 563 41.52 21.35 -8.25
N PHE A 564 42.55 22.18 -8.28
CA PHE A 564 42.59 23.44 -9.02
C PHE A 564 43.70 23.38 -10.07
N THR A 565 43.55 24.12 -11.17
CA THR A 565 44.66 24.37 -12.10
C THR A 565 45.59 25.46 -11.56
N SER A 566 45.06 26.38 -10.75
CA SER A 566 45.88 27.42 -10.13
C SER A 566 46.79 26.88 -9.04
N THR A 567 48.07 27.21 -9.13
CA THR A 567 49.09 26.87 -8.14
C THR A 567 48.80 27.59 -6.82
N GLU A 568 48.40 28.86 -6.89
CA GLU A 568 48.05 29.66 -5.71
C GLU A 568 46.88 29.06 -4.93
N LYS A 569 45.76 28.75 -5.62
CA LYS A 569 44.59 28.12 -4.98
C LYS A 569 44.95 26.73 -4.43
N SER A 570 45.77 25.97 -5.15
CA SER A 570 46.22 24.64 -4.70
C SER A 570 47.04 24.72 -3.42
N LEU A 571 48.02 25.63 -3.34
CA LEU A 571 48.82 25.86 -2.13
C LEU A 571 47.96 26.36 -0.96
N LYS A 572 46.98 27.24 -1.23
CA LYS A 572 46.02 27.68 -0.21
C LYS A 572 45.16 26.53 0.30
N LEU A 573 44.71 25.63 -0.57
CA LEU A 573 43.95 24.44 -0.19
C LEU A 573 44.79 23.49 0.67
N GLU A 574 46.07 23.31 0.34
CA GLU A 574 46.98 22.49 1.16
C GLU A 574 47.18 23.06 2.56
N LYS A 575 47.45 24.36 2.66
CA LYS A 575 47.56 25.06 3.95
C LYS A 575 46.25 24.96 4.75
N LEU A 576 45.11 25.12 4.09
CA LEU A 576 43.79 24.94 4.69
C LEU A 576 43.64 23.53 5.29
N ILE A 577 43.97 22.49 4.52
CA ILE A 577 43.86 21.09 4.97
C ILE A 577 44.80 20.82 6.16
N GLN A 578 46.03 21.34 6.13
CA GLN A 578 47.00 21.21 7.22
C GLN A 578 46.50 21.86 8.51
N ASN A 579 45.84 23.02 8.41
CA ASN A 579 45.29 23.75 9.55
C ASN A 579 43.98 23.13 10.10
N LYS A 580 43.38 22.15 9.41
CA LYS A 580 42.14 21.51 9.84
C LYS A 580 42.39 20.43 10.88
N THR A 581 41.72 20.58 12.02
CA THR A 581 41.64 19.54 13.05
C THR A 581 40.80 18.36 12.59
N ASP A 582 41.01 17.20 13.20
CA ASP A 582 40.22 15.98 12.96
C ASP A 582 38.83 15.99 13.64
N LYS A 583 38.47 17.08 14.34
CA LYS A 583 37.12 17.26 14.88
C LYS A 583 36.14 17.51 13.74
N ASN A 584 35.14 16.65 13.62
CA ASN A 584 34.21 16.64 12.49
C ASN A 584 32.75 16.49 12.97
N SER A 585 31.89 17.40 12.53
CA SER A 585 30.45 17.41 12.85
C SER A 585 29.58 16.98 11.67
N VAL A 586 30.18 16.62 10.53
CA VAL A 586 29.50 16.21 9.29
C VAL A 586 29.44 14.69 9.20
N ARG A 587 30.59 14.00 9.19
CA ARG A 587 30.62 12.52 9.11
C ARG A 587 30.55 11.89 10.49
N GLN A 588 29.35 11.86 11.05
CA GLN A 588 29.10 11.25 12.35
C GLN A 588 28.54 9.82 12.22
N ILE A 589 28.78 9.01 13.25
CA ILE A 589 28.26 7.65 13.34
C ILE A 589 26.74 7.73 13.54
N LEU A 590 26.02 7.04 12.67
CA LEU A 590 24.56 7.01 12.68
C LEU A 590 24.01 6.20 13.87
N THR A 591 24.68 5.10 14.22
CA THR A 591 24.27 4.21 15.31
C THR A 591 24.43 4.89 16.68
N PRO A 592 23.39 4.88 17.54
CA PRO A 592 23.49 5.37 18.92
C PRO A 592 24.63 4.68 19.67
N GLY A 593 25.43 5.45 20.41
CA GLY A 593 26.59 4.91 21.11
C GLY A 593 26.23 3.95 22.24
N THR A 594 25.02 4.02 22.81
CA THR A 594 24.52 2.96 23.72
C THR A 594 24.44 1.59 23.04
N LYS A 595 23.97 1.53 21.78
CA LYS A 595 23.91 0.27 21.03
C LYS A 595 25.30 -0.23 20.68
N VAL A 596 26.22 0.67 20.32
CA VAL A 596 27.63 0.31 20.09
C VAL A 596 28.25 -0.26 21.35
N ARG A 597 28.00 0.36 22.50
CA ARG A 597 28.44 -0.12 23.81
C ARG A 597 27.91 -1.54 24.10
N GLU A 598 26.62 -1.78 23.91
CA GLU A 598 26.03 -3.10 24.10
C GLU A 598 26.69 -4.18 23.22
N ILE A 599 27.02 -3.87 21.97
CA ILE A 599 27.72 -4.80 21.06
C ILE A 599 29.11 -5.14 21.60
N ILE A 600 29.85 -4.13 22.08
CA ILE A 600 31.19 -4.29 22.66
C ILE A 600 31.14 -5.11 23.96
N GLU A 601 30.20 -4.80 24.86
CA GLU A 601 30.03 -5.50 26.14
C GLU A 601 29.60 -6.96 25.93
N LYS A 602 28.69 -7.23 24.98
CA LYS A 602 28.29 -8.61 24.61
C LYS A 602 29.43 -9.45 24.06
N ALA A 603 30.41 -8.82 23.42
CA ALA A 603 31.63 -9.47 22.96
C ALA A 603 32.69 -9.66 24.06
N GLY A 604 32.39 -9.29 25.31
CA GLY A 604 33.27 -9.48 26.46
C GLY A 604 34.34 -8.39 26.64
N TYR A 605 34.26 -7.28 25.91
CA TYR A 605 35.22 -6.18 26.04
C TYR A 605 34.82 -5.22 27.16
N ASN A 606 35.80 -4.80 27.96
CA ASN A 606 35.61 -3.72 28.93
C ASN A 606 35.61 -2.36 28.20
N THR A 607 34.58 -1.54 28.44
CA THR A 607 34.43 -0.22 27.83
C THR A 607 35.58 0.76 28.16
N GLN A 608 36.32 0.54 29.25
CA GLN A 608 37.47 1.35 29.65
C GLN A 608 38.67 1.22 28.70
N LEU A 609 38.73 0.16 27.89
CA LEU A 609 39.78 -0.06 26.89
C LEU A 609 39.72 0.96 25.74
N PHE A 610 38.60 1.66 25.58
CA PHE A 610 38.36 2.56 24.46
C PHE A 610 38.55 4.02 24.90
N PRO A 611 39.55 4.74 24.36
CA PRO A 611 39.81 6.11 24.76
C PRO A 611 38.75 7.08 24.21
N LYS A 612 38.32 8.05 25.02
CA LYS A 612 37.46 9.19 24.60
C LYS A 612 36.07 8.81 24.07
N VAL A 613 35.51 7.69 24.52
CA VAL A 613 34.18 7.19 24.05
C VAL A 613 33.02 7.41 25.02
N ASN A 614 33.28 7.82 26.27
CA ASN A 614 32.26 7.85 27.34
C ASN A 614 31.00 8.64 26.96
N ASN A 615 31.15 9.87 26.46
CA ASN A 615 29.99 10.71 26.09
C ASN A 615 29.23 10.13 24.89
N PHE A 616 29.92 9.41 24.00
CA PHE A 616 29.28 8.72 22.89
C PHE A 616 28.46 7.53 23.39
N PHE A 617 29.04 6.69 24.25
CA PHE A 617 28.36 5.54 24.85
C PHE A 617 27.17 5.91 25.73
N ARG A 618 27.10 7.14 26.24
CA ARG A 618 25.95 7.71 26.97
C ARG A 618 24.96 8.45 26.07
N ASN A 619 25.19 8.50 24.75
CA ASN A 619 24.44 9.31 23.77
C ASN A 619 24.42 10.81 24.06
N GLU A 620 25.32 11.33 24.91
CA GLU A 620 25.44 12.77 25.19
C GLU A 620 26.04 13.52 23.99
N ARG A 621 26.87 12.85 23.18
CA ARG A 621 27.50 13.43 21.99
C ARG A 621 27.70 12.40 20.88
N MET A 622 27.34 12.75 19.64
CA MET A 622 27.69 11.95 18.47
C MET A 622 29.20 11.92 18.21
N MET A 623 29.69 10.77 17.76
CA MET A 623 31.10 10.55 17.44
C MET A 623 31.33 10.67 15.93
N SER A 624 32.46 11.27 15.51
CA SER A 624 32.83 11.28 14.09
C SER A 624 33.32 9.91 13.64
N LYS A 625 33.19 9.59 12.35
CA LYS A 625 33.75 8.36 11.77
C LYS A 625 35.25 8.22 12.06
N GLN A 626 36.02 9.31 11.91
CA GLN A 626 37.46 9.30 12.19
C GLN A 626 37.77 9.02 13.66
N ALA A 627 37.02 9.62 14.60
CA ALA A 627 37.17 9.33 16.02
C ALA A 627 36.78 7.88 16.35
N PHE A 628 35.71 7.36 15.73
CA PHE A 628 35.29 5.97 15.87
C PHE A 628 36.38 5.00 15.39
N LYS A 629 37.01 5.27 14.24
CA LYS A 629 38.11 4.47 13.73
C LYS A 629 39.31 4.44 14.69
N ALA A 630 39.71 5.61 15.21
CA ALA A 630 40.87 5.73 16.08
C ALA A 630 40.64 5.22 17.51
N SER A 631 39.45 5.47 18.07
CA SER A 631 39.12 5.12 19.45
C SER A 631 38.53 3.73 19.60
N ILE A 632 37.75 3.25 18.63
CA ILE A 632 37.02 1.99 18.71
C ILE A 632 37.68 0.93 17.84
N LEU A 633 37.65 1.08 16.51
CA LEU A 633 38.14 0.02 15.59
C LEU A 633 39.61 -0.35 15.81
N ALA A 634 40.48 0.62 16.06
CA ALA A 634 41.90 0.37 16.30
C ALA A 634 42.20 -0.45 17.57
N ASN A 635 41.25 -0.52 18.51
CA ASN A 635 41.41 -1.21 19.79
C ASN A 635 40.70 -2.58 19.84
N VAL A 636 40.09 -3.02 18.74
CA VAL A 636 39.41 -4.33 18.64
C VAL A 636 40.29 -5.33 17.89
N LYS A 637 40.64 -6.44 18.54
CA LYS A 637 41.42 -7.53 17.95
C LYS A 637 40.54 -8.70 17.46
N ASP A 638 39.36 -8.86 18.05
CA ASP A 638 38.40 -9.90 17.66
C ASP A 638 37.85 -9.61 16.25
N LYS A 639 38.04 -10.56 15.32
CA LYS A 639 37.62 -10.43 13.92
C LYS A 639 36.11 -10.28 13.76
N LYS A 640 35.31 -10.99 14.56
CA LYS A 640 33.84 -10.95 14.49
C LYS A 640 33.31 -9.61 14.98
N LEU A 641 33.81 -9.14 16.12
CA LEU A 641 33.44 -7.82 16.65
C LEU A 641 33.91 -6.70 15.72
N TYR A 642 35.14 -6.80 15.20
CA TYR A 642 35.69 -5.83 14.26
C TYR A 642 34.77 -5.67 13.05
N LYS A 643 34.34 -6.79 12.44
CA LYS A 643 33.43 -6.76 11.28
C LYS A 643 32.10 -6.06 11.59
N GLN A 644 31.49 -6.34 12.75
CA GLN A 644 30.23 -5.68 13.16
C GLN A 644 30.40 -4.17 13.35
N LEU A 645 31.51 -3.73 13.95
CA LEU A 645 31.80 -2.32 14.16
C LEU A 645 32.23 -1.63 12.86
N GLU A 646 32.88 -2.36 11.96
CA GLU A 646 33.24 -1.90 10.63
C GLU A 646 32.00 -1.65 9.76
N GLU A 647 30.97 -2.49 9.85
CA GLU A 647 29.66 -2.26 9.21
C GLU A 647 29.01 -0.96 9.70
N ILE A 648 29.09 -0.68 11.01
CA ILE A 648 28.62 0.60 11.59
C ILE A 648 29.44 1.80 11.07
N TYR A 649 30.75 1.64 10.95
CA TYR A 649 31.65 2.69 10.45
C TYR A 649 31.43 2.98 8.96
N ASN A 650 31.26 1.94 8.14
CA ASN A 650 31.06 2.02 6.69
C ASN A 650 29.62 2.30 6.29
N HIS A 651 28.73 2.59 7.25
CA HIS A 651 27.34 2.89 6.97
C HIS A 651 27.19 4.04 5.95
N PRO A 652 26.43 3.86 4.85
CA PRO A 652 26.40 4.78 3.70
C PRO A 652 25.57 6.06 3.91
N ILE A 653 24.98 6.22 5.10
CA ILE A 653 24.10 7.33 5.47
C ILE A 653 24.73 8.11 6.61
N LEU A 654 24.64 9.43 6.52
CA LEU A 654 25.08 10.37 7.55
C LEU A 654 23.88 11.00 8.28
N PRO A 655 23.97 11.16 9.61
CA PRO A 655 22.99 11.91 10.38
C PRO A 655 23.19 13.43 10.19
N VAL A 656 22.12 14.18 9.95
CA VAL A 656 22.15 15.64 9.83
C VAL A 656 21.09 16.31 10.70
N LYS A 657 21.56 17.16 11.63
CA LYS A 657 20.69 17.84 12.58
C LYS A 657 19.95 19.01 11.95
N ILE A 658 18.67 19.15 12.27
CA ILE A 658 17.86 20.33 11.91
C ILE A 658 18.34 21.53 12.73
N ALA A 659 18.66 22.63 12.04
CA ALA A 659 19.02 23.91 12.65
C ALA A 659 17.80 24.81 12.83
N THR A 660 16.96 24.93 11.79
CA THR A 660 15.76 25.79 11.83
C THR A 660 14.64 25.20 11.00
N ILE A 661 13.40 25.41 11.45
CA ILE A 661 12.18 25.10 10.71
C ILE A 661 11.42 26.43 10.60
N LYS A 662 11.10 26.87 9.38
CA LYS A 662 10.33 28.09 9.14
C LYS A 662 9.03 27.73 8.41
N LYS A 663 7.91 28.14 8.99
CA LYS A 663 6.59 28.04 8.38
C LYS A 663 6.28 29.33 7.60
N ARG A 664 5.83 29.21 6.36
CA ARG A 664 5.30 30.31 5.54
C ARG A 664 3.90 29.97 5.09
N ASN A 665 2.97 30.92 5.22
CA ASN A 665 1.61 30.79 4.72
C ASN A 665 1.54 31.52 3.37
N GLU A 666 1.70 30.77 2.30
CA GLU A 666 1.70 31.24 0.93
C GLU A 666 1.13 30.13 0.04
N ASN A 667 0.33 30.50 -0.96
CA ASN A 667 -0.20 29.52 -1.90
C ASN A 667 0.91 29.16 -2.89
N VAL A 668 1.39 27.92 -2.83
CA VAL A 668 2.55 27.45 -3.59
C VAL A 668 2.23 26.15 -4.29
N GLU A 669 2.66 26.06 -5.55
CA GLU A 669 2.61 24.82 -6.31
C GLU A 669 3.62 23.83 -5.75
N MET A 670 3.15 22.63 -5.45
CA MET A 670 3.97 21.53 -4.98
C MET A 670 3.74 20.28 -5.84
N VAL A 671 4.71 19.38 -5.82
CA VAL A 671 4.67 18.11 -6.54
C VAL A 671 4.76 16.99 -5.53
N ASP A 672 3.86 16.03 -5.66
CA ASP A 672 3.90 14.74 -4.99
C ASP A 672 4.34 13.68 -6.02
N ILE A 673 5.31 12.84 -5.67
CA ILE A 673 5.76 11.73 -6.51
C ILE A 673 5.71 10.43 -5.73
N SER A 674 5.32 9.36 -6.42
CA SER A 674 5.44 8.00 -5.91
C SER A 674 6.56 7.23 -6.57
N VAL A 675 7.37 6.57 -5.74
CA VAL A 675 8.53 5.77 -6.11
C VAL A 675 8.43 4.37 -5.51
N GLY A 676 8.78 3.34 -6.29
CA GLY A 676 8.67 1.93 -5.90
C GLY A 676 9.33 1.57 -4.55
N ASN A 677 10.54 2.07 -4.28
CA ASN A 677 11.27 1.82 -3.02
C ASN A 677 10.84 2.73 -1.85
N GLN A 678 9.72 3.44 -2.00
CA GLN A 678 9.05 4.17 -0.89
C GLN A 678 9.82 5.38 -0.32
N ASN A 679 10.95 5.75 -0.91
CA ASN A 679 11.71 6.97 -0.58
C ASN A 679 12.58 7.40 -1.77
N PHE A 680 13.03 8.64 -1.74
CA PHE A 680 13.96 9.20 -2.73
C PHE A 680 14.86 10.28 -2.09
N ILE A 681 15.82 10.77 -2.85
CA ILE A 681 16.74 11.83 -2.41
C ILE A 681 16.28 13.18 -2.98
N ALA A 682 15.94 14.12 -2.11
CA ALA A 682 15.50 15.48 -2.45
C ALA A 682 16.48 16.51 -1.86
N ASN A 683 17.13 17.32 -2.70
CA ASN A 683 18.16 18.29 -2.28
C ASN A 683 19.24 17.69 -1.34
N GLY A 684 19.55 16.41 -1.52
CA GLY A 684 20.54 15.68 -0.73
C GLY A 684 20.02 15.12 0.60
N ILE A 685 18.72 15.22 0.90
CA ILE A 685 18.07 14.63 2.07
C ILE A 685 17.23 13.43 1.63
N ILE A 686 17.18 12.39 2.45
CA ILE A 686 16.38 11.19 2.20
C ILE A 686 14.96 11.46 2.71
N VAL A 687 13.98 11.40 1.81
CA VAL A 687 12.59 11.78 2.07
C VAL A 687 11.63 10.63 1.74
N HIS A 688 10.53 10.54 2.48
CA HIS A 688 9.57 9.46 2.33
C HIS A 688 8.64 9.71 1.12
N ASN A 689 8.10 8.63 0.55
CA ASN A 689 7.08 8.67 -0.51
C ASN A 689 5.65 8.78 0.06
N SER A 690 4.77 9.54 -0.59
CA SER A 690 3.33 9.60 -0.32
C SER A 690 2.62 8.23 -0.27
N ALA A 691 2.85 7.31 -1.22
CA ALA A 691 2.04 6.08 -1.37
C ALA A 691 2.26 4.99 -0.28
N ALA A 692 3.48 4.86 0.25
CA ALA A 692 3.85 3.74 1.10
C ALA A 692 3.30 3.83 2.53
N ARG A 693 3.09 5.04 3.03
CA ARG A 693 2.49 5.28 4.35
C ARG A 693 1.05 4.78 4.38
N PHE A 694 0.31 4.93 3.28
CA PHE A 694 -1.08 4.49 3.19
C PHE A 694 -1.23 2.97 3.07
N GLY A 695 -0.19 2.27 2.59
CA GLY A 695 -0.13 0.81 2.61
C GLY A 695 0.10 0.28 4.03
N ARG A 696 1.14 0.78 4.71
CA ARG A 696 1.51 0.33 6.07
C ARG A 696 0.51 0.72 7.15
N ILE A 697 0.03 1.97 7.18
CA ILE A 697 -1.01 2.38 8.15
C ILE A 697 -2.29 1.57 7.93
N ARG A 698 -2.62 1.24 6.68
CA ARG A 698 -3.78 0.41 6.37
C ARG A 698 -3.56 -1.04 6.79
N GLU A 699 -2.40 -1.63 6.56
CA GLU A 699 -2.08 -2.99 7.02
C GLU A 699 -2.04 -3.10 8.55
N ASP A 700 -1.37 -2.18 9.23
CA ASP A 700 -1.27 -2.19 10.70
C ASP A 700 -2.64 -1.94 11.34
N SER A 701 -3.45 -1.04 10.78
CA SER A 701 -4.79 -0.78 11.28
C SER A 701 -5.79 -1.89 10.94
N ILE A 702 -5.62 -2.60 9.80
CA ILE A 702 -6.38 -3.83 9.51
C ILE A 702 -6.06 -4.91 10.54
N LYS A 703 -4.76 -5.11 10.86
CA LYS A 703 -4.35 -6.06 11.91
C LYS A 703 -4.93 -5.69 13.28
N GLU A 704 -4.93 -4.40 13.62
CA GLU A 704 -5.52 -3.93 14.87
C GLU A 704 -7.05 -4.12 14.91
N HIS A 705 -7.73 -3.85 13.79
CA HIS A 705 -9.16 -4.11 13.64
C HIS A 705 -9.48 -5.60 13.77
N PHE A 706 -8.73 -6.48 13.09
CA PHE A 706 -8.90 -7.93 13.22
C PHE A 706 -8.65 -8.41 14.64
N LYS A 707 -7.65 -7.86 15.33
CA LYS A 707 -7.43 -8.17 16.75
C LYS A 707 -8.63 -7.77 17.61
N LYS A 708 -9.19 -6.58 17.40
CA LYS A 708 -10.42 -6.13 18.09
C LYS A 708 -11.60 -7.08 17.82
N VAL A 709 -11.78 -7.54 16.58
CA VAL A 709 -12.84 -8.51 16.22
C VAL A 709 -12.61 -9.84 16.94
N ALA A 710 -11.39 -10.36 16.96
CA ALA A 710 -11.06 -11.62 17.64
C ALA A 710 -11.27 -11.53 19.17
N ASP A 711 -10.92 -10.41 19.79
CA ASP A 711 -11.16 -10.16 21.21
C ASP A 711 -12.67 -10.11 21.51
N LEU A 712 -13.46 -9.41 20.68
CA LEU A 712 -14.92 -9.39 20.81
C LEU A 712 -15.57 -10.77 20.66
N MET A 713 -15.11 -11.56 19.68
CA MET A 713 -15.59 -12.94 19.50
C MET A 713 -15.30 -13.80 20.73
N LYS A 714 -14.14 -13.62 21.34
CA LYS A 714 -13.75 -14.35 22.55
C LYS A 714 -14.63 -13.96 23.74
N ASP A 715 -14.85 -12.66 23.96
CA ASP A 715 -15.59 -12.17 25.11
C ASP A 715 -17.09 -12.53 25.01
N GLU A 716 -17.68 -12.42 23.82
CA GLU A 716 -19.12 -12.65 23.62
C GLU A 716 -19.50 -14.13 23.40
N PHE A 717 -18.70 -14.91 22.67
CA PHE A 717 -19.08 -16.28 22.29
C PHE A 717 -18.49 -17.39 23.17
N LEU A 718 -17.31 -17.19 23.78
CA LEU A 718 -16.61 -18.30 24.43
C LEU A 718 -17.38 -18.84 25.65
N ASN A 719 -17.93 -17.93 26.46
CA ASN A 719 -18.65 -18.23 27.70
C ASN A 719 -20.18 -18.32 27.53
N MET A 720 -20.69 -18.28 26.30
CA MET A 720 -22.13 -18.33 26.06
C MET A 720 -22.67 -19.77 26.21
N PRO A 721 -23.58 -20.03 27.17
CA PRO A 721 -24.17 -21.35 27.35
C PRO A 721 -25.10 -21.69 26.18
N GLY A 722 -24.96 -22.90 25.63
CA GLY A 722 -25.80 -23.39 24.52
C GLY A 722 -25.31 -23.03 23.11
N LEU A 723 -24.16 -22.36 22.95
CA LEU A 723 -23.60 -22.03 21.64
C LEU A 723 -23.07 -23.28 20.91
N LYS A 724 -23.70 -23.65 19.78
CA LYS A 724 -23.29 -24.81 18.97
C LYS A 724 -22.12 -24.51 18.03
N GLY A 725 -22.01 -23.28 17.53
CA GLY A 725 -20.90 -22.88 16.68
C GLY A 725 -21.02 -21.45 16.15
N ILE A 726 -19.96 -20.99 15.48
CA ILE A 726 -19.82 -19.65 14.93
C ILE A 726 -19.66 -19.72 13.40
N ILE A 727 -20.38 -18.88 12.67
CA ILE A 727 -20.32 -18.78 11.22
C ILE A 727 -19.77 -17.40 10.84
N LEU A 728 -18.78 -17.38 9.96
CA LEU A 728 -18.15 -16.14 9.47
C LEU A 728 -18.67 -15.75 8.08
N GLY A 729 -18.88 -14.45 7.85
CA GLY A 729 -19.36 -13.91 6.59
C GLY A 729 -18.58 -12.67 6.17
N GLY A 730 -18.28 -12.53 4.88
CA GLY A 730 -17.60 -11.36 4.36
C GLY A 730 -16.96 -11.62 3.00
N PRO A 731 -16.24 -10.64 2.44
CA PRO A 731 -15.45 -10.87 1.22
C PRO A 731 -14.44 -11.99 1.45
N GLU A 732 -14.39 -12.97 0.56
CA GLU A 732 -13.61 -14.21 0.71
C GLU A 732 -12.15 -13.95 1.11
N VAL A 733 -11.48 -13.03 0.41
CA VAL A 733 -10.10 -12.62 0.71
C VAL A 733 -9.95 -12.15 2.16
N THR A 734 -10.92 -11.40 2.68
CA THR A 734 -10.86 -10.79 4.01
C THR A 734 -11.06 -11.83 5.12
N VAL A 735 -12.00 -12.75 4.94
CA VAL A 735 -12.28 -13.80 5.94
C VAL A 735 -11.16 -14.85 5.96
N VAL A 736 -10.62 -15.20 4.79
CA VAL A 736 -9.45 -16.09 4.67
C VAL A 736 -8.21 -15.44 5.32
N ASP A 737 -7.96 -14.16 5.07
CA ASP A 737 -6.88 -13.41 5.73
C ASP A 737 -7.04 -13.40 7.25
N PHE A 738 -8.27 -13.20 7.76
CA PHE A 738 -8.57 -13.22 9.20
C PHE A 738 -8.34 -14.60 9.85
N LEU A 739 -8.74 -15.68 9.18
CA LEU A 739 -8.57 -17.06 9.68
C LEU A 739 -7.12 -17.57 9.66
N ASN A 740 -6.33 -17.09 8.70
CA ASN A 740 -4.92 -17.45 8.51
C ASN A 740 -3.97 -16.70 9.44
N GLN A 741 -4.37 -15.53 9.95
CA GLN A 741 -3.56 -14.76 10.89
C GLN A 741 -3.71 -15.30 12.34
N ASP A 742 -2.64 -15.20 13.14
CA ASP A 742 -2.57 -15.67 14.54
C ASP A 742 -3.36 -14.78 15.55
N HIS A 743 -4.52 -14.25 15.14
CA HIS A 743 -5.34 -13.38 15.99
C HIS A 743 -6.40 -14.15 16.81
N LEU A 744 -6.85 -15.31 16.34
CA LEU A 744 -7.85 -16.14 17.01
C LEU A 744 -7.20 -17.10 18.03
N THR A 745 -7.74 -17.16 19.24
CA THR A 745 -7.36 -18.19 20.22
C THR A 745 -7.83 -19.58 19.75
N GLY A 746 -7.06 -20.62 20.11
CA GLY A 746 -7.33 -21.99 19.68
C GLY A 746 -8.74 -22.51 20.03
N ASP A 747 -9.34 -22.00 21.11
CA ASP A 747 -10.68 -22.40 21.56
C ASP A 747 -11.80 -21.76 20.74
N VAL A 748 -11.65 -20.50 20.34
CA VAL A 748 -12.61 -19.82 19.45
C VAL A 748 -12.53 -20.43 18.05
N LYS A 749 -11.31 -20.69 17.56
CA LYS A 749 -11.10 -21.29 16.23
C LYS A 749 -11.74 -22.68 16.08
N LYS A 750 -11.80 -23.48 17.15
CA LYS A 750 -12.49 -24.78 17.18
C LYS A 750 -14.02 -24.67 17.13
N LYS A 751 -14.59 -23.55 17.57
CA LYS A 751 -16.05 -23.31 17.52
C LYS A 751 -16.52 -22.72 16.18
N VAL A 752 -15.60 -22.36 15.28
CA VAL A 752 -15.96 -21.87 13.94
C VAL A 752 -16.38 -23.05 13.05
N LEU A 753 -17.64 -23.06 12.60
CA LEU A 753 -18.19 -24.09 11.72
C LEU A 753 -17.74 -23.91 10.26
N GLY A 754 -17.56 -22.66 9.84
CA GLY A 754 -17.14 -22.34 8.47
C GLY A 754 -17.33 -20.85 8.13
N TYR A 755 -17.13 -20.53 6.85
CA TYR A 755 -17.37 -19.18 6.33
C TYR A 755 -18.14 -19.17 5.01
N LYS A 756 -18.80 -18.05 4.69
CA LYS A 756 -19.48 -17.80 3.41
C LYS A 756 -19.07 -16.45 2.82
N ALA A 757 -18.92 -16.41 1.50
CA ALA A 757 -18.64 -15.18 0.77
C ALA A 757 -19.89 -14.30 0.66
N LEU A 758 -19.78 -13.05 1.11
CA LEU A 758 -20.87 -12.07 1.13
C LEU A 758 -20.50 -10.80 0.36
N SER A 759 -21.53 -10.07 -0.09
CA SER A 759 -21.35 -8.80 -0.80
C SER A 759 -21.47 -7.59 0.13
N TYR A 760 -22.18 -7.74 1.26
CA TYR A 760 -22.46 -6.69 2.23
C TYR A 760 -22.03 -7.10 3.63
N THR A 761 -21.59 -6.12 4.44
CA THR A 761 -20.89 -6.38 5.71
C THR A 761 -21.54 -5.78 6.97
N GLU A 762 -22.79 -5.32 6.83
CA GLU A 762 -23.60 -4.76 7.92
C GLU A 762 -24.81 -5.67 8.24
N GLU A 763 -25.91 -5.14 8.78
CA GLU A 763 -27.10 -5.94 9.15
C GLU A 763 -27.70 -6.70 7.96
N PHE A 764 -27.65 -6.14 6.75
CA PHE A 764 -28.04 -6.86 5.53
C PHE A 764 -27.13 -8.06 5.23
N GLY A 765 -25.85 -7.98 5.60
CA GLY A 765 -24.90 -9.09 5.48
C GLY A 765 -25.21 -10.24 6.43
N LEU A 766 -25.81 -9.98 7.59
CA LEU A 766 -26.24 -11.04 8.52
C LEU A 766 -27.39 -11.87 7.95
N GLN A 767 -28.36 -11.20 7.29
CA GLN A 767 -29.44 -11.90 6.60
C GLN A 767 -28.90 -12.74 5.43
N GLU A 768 -28.02 -12.16 4.61
CA GLU A 768 -27.36 -12.88 3.50
C GLU A 768 -26.54 -14.09 4.00
N LEU A 769 -25.86 -13.95 5.14
CA LEU A 769 -25.12 -15.03 5.78
C LEU A 769 -26.02 -16.18 6.21
N LEU A 770 -27.15 -15.85 6.83
CA LEU A 770 -28.13 -16.83 7.30
C LEU A 770 -28.69 -17.65 6.13
N ASP A 771 -29.08 -17.00 5.05
CA ASP A 771 -29.62 -17.67 3.86
C ASP A 771 -28.60 -18.63 3.23
N LYS A 772 -27.32 -18.21 3.18
CA LYS A 772 -26.22 -18.98 2.57
C LYS A 772 -25.64 -20.07 3.48
N ALA A 773 -25.90 -20.04 4.78
CA ALA A 773 -25.34 -20.97 5.77
C ALA A 773 -26.34 -22.05 6.23
N SER A 774 -27.46 -22.22 5.52
CA SER A 774 -28.46 -23.26 5.78
C SER A 774 -27.88 -24.69 5.79
N ASP A 775 -26.88 -24.95 4.94
CA ASP A 775 -26.12 -26.20 4.90
C ASP A 775 -25.32 -26.44 6.20
N LEU A 776 -24.60 -25.40 6.67
CA LEU A 776 -23.79 -25.46 7.89
C LEU A 776 -24.64 -25.60 9.16
N LEU A 777 -25.83 -25.00 9.18
CA LEU A 777 -26.78 -25.09 10.29
C LEU A 777 -27.43 -26.48 10.35
N GLY A 778 -27.84 -27.03 9.21
CA GLY A 778 -28.45 -28.37 9.13
C GLY A 778 -27.50 -29.49 9.54
N GLU A 779 -26.22 -29.42 9.16
CA GLU A 779 -25.21 -30.40 9.60
C GLU A 779 -24.99 -30.41 11.12
N ALA A 780 -25.12 -29.26 11.78
CA ALA A 780 -24.91 -29.12 13.21
C ALA A 780 -26.05 -29.74 14.06
N GLU A 781 -27.30 -29.60 13.63
CA GLU A 781 -28.47 -30.22 14.29
C GLU A 781 -28.43 -31.75 14.20
N ILE A 782 -28.10 -32.29 13.03
CA ILE A 782 -27.99 -33.73 12.77
C ILE A 782 -26.84 -34.37 13.59
N SER A 783 -25.82 -33.57 13.92
CA SER A 783 -24.63 -34.03 14.65
C SER A 783 -24.94 -34.60 16.04
N ASP A 784 -25.92 -34.06 16.76
CA ASP A 784 -26.16 -34.42 18.17
C ASP A 784 -26.94 -35.74 18.32
N GLU A 785 -27.98 -35.98 17.51
CA GLU A 785 -28.66 -37.28 17.46
C GLU A 785 -27.69 -38.39 17.02
N LYS A 786 -26.86 -38.08 16.01
CA LYS A 786 -25.83 -38.98 15.50
C LYS A 786 -24.80 -39.33 16.58
N LYS A 787 -24.28 -38.36 17.33
CA LYS A 787 -23.33 -38.61 18.43
C LYS A 787 -23.94 -39.47 19.53
N LEU A 788 -25.21 -39.27 19.87
CA LEU A 788 -25.88 -40.05 20.91
C LEU A 788 -26.11 -41.51 20.47
N MET A 789 -26.57 -41.72 19.24
CA MET A 789 -26.72 -43.06 18.66
C MET A 789 -25.37 -43.75 18.45
N GLN A 790 -24.35 -43.01 18.03
CA GLN A 790 -22.99 -43.52 17.94
C GLN A 790 -22.44 -43.91 19.31
N ARG A 791 -22.71 -43.14 20.37
CA ARG A 791 -22.37 -43.50 21.75
C ARG A 791 -23.08 -44.80 22.17
N PHE A 792 -24.36 -44.96 21.85
CA PHE A 792 -25.08 -46.21 22.10
C PHE A 792 -24.45 -47.41 21.38
N PHE A 793 -24.19 -47.31 20.08
CA PHE A 793 -23.56 -48.39 19.29
C PHE A 793 -22.11 -48.66 19.71
N ASP A 794 -21.37 -47.63 20.10
CA ASP A 794 -20.03 -47.80 20.65
C ASP A 794 -20.06 -48.58 21.96
N HIS A 795 -21.03 -48.30 22.84
CA HIS A 795 -21.21 -49.08 24.07
C HIS A 795 -21.66 -50.52 23.77
N LEU A 796 -22.56 -50.71 22.80
CA LEU A 796 -22.99 -52.04 22.34
C LEU A 796 -21.80 -52.89 21.85
N ASN A 797 -20.86 -52.27 21.13
CA ASN A 797 -19.70 -52.96 20.56
C ASN A 797 -18.54 -53.14 21.55
N LYS A 798 -18.32 -52.17 22.46
CA LYS A 798 -17.10 -52.12 23.31
C LYS A 798 -17.31 -52.60 24.75
N ARG A 799 -18.54 -52.56 25.29
CA ARG A 799 -18.84 -52.93 26.69
C ARG A 799 -20.18 -53.66 26.79
N GLN A 800 -20.14 -54.99 26.78
CA GLN A 800 -21.33 -55.82 26.99
C GLN A 800 -21.86 -55.63 28.42
N GLY A 801 -23.06 -55.07 28.57
CA GLY A 801 -23.72 -54.87 29.88
C GLY A 801 -24.03 -53.42 30.27
N ILE A 802 -23.65 -52.41 29.45
CA ILE A 802 -23.96 -50.98 29.68
C ILE A 802 -25.14 -50.47 28.83
N VAL A 803 -25.57 -51.25 27.83
CA VAL A 803 -26.71 -50.90 26.98
C VAL A 803 -27.70 -52.05 26.92
N GLU A 804 -28.98 -51.70 26.79
CA GLU A 804 -30.08 -52.65 26.67
C GLU A 804 -30.99 -52.20 25.52
N TYR A 805 -31.63 -53.12 24.80
CA TYR A 805 -32.55 -52.79 23.71
C TYR A 805 -33.73 -53.75 23.65
N GLY A 806 -34.85 -53.28 23.10
CA GLY A 806 -36.12 -54.01 23.09
C GLY A 806 -37.01 -53.69 24.28
N LEU A 807 -38.34 -53.70 24.05
CA LEU A 807 -39.34 -53.21 24.99
C LEU A 807 -39.28 -53.87 26.37
N ASP A 808 -39.31 -55.20 26.43
CA ASP A 808 -39.41 -55.94 27.70
C ASP A 808 -38.13 -55.84 28.53
N ALA A 809 -36.97 -55.93 27.87
CA ALA A 809 -35.66 -55.83 28.50
C ALA A 809 -35.42 -54.41 29.05
N VAL A 810 -35.67 -53.39 28.22
CA VAL A 810 -35.51 -51.99 28.63
C VAL A 810 -36.50 -51.62 29.75
N LYS A 811 -37.75 -52.09 29.69
CA LYS A 811 -38.75 -51.84 30.74
C LYS A 811 -38.31 -52.42 32.08
N ALA A 812 -37.81 -53.65 32.11
CA ALA A 812 -37.30 -54.27 33.35
C ALA A 812 -36.13 -53.48 33.95
N LYS A 813 -35.21 -52.97 33.11
CA LYS A 813 -34.09 -52.12 33.57
C LYS A 813 -34.53 -50.73 34.01
N LEU A 814 -35.58 -50.19 33.38
CA LEU A 814 -36.17 -48.90 33.72
C LEU A 814 -36.89 -48.98 35.08
N GLU A 815 -37.63 -50.05 35.35
CA GLU A 815 -38.28 -50.35 36.64
C GLU A 815 -37.25 -50.58 37.77
N ALA A 816 -36.08 -51.12 37.44
CA ALA A 816 -34.95 -51.25 38.37
C ALA A 816 -34.20 -49.92 38.62
N GLY A 817 -34.58 -48.82 37.96
CA GLY A 817 -33.93 -47.51 38.08
C GLY A 817 -32.51 -47.46 37.51
N ALA A 818 -32.14 -48.42 36.67
CA ALA A 818 -30.79 -48.58 36.14
C ALA A 818 -30.52 -47.76 34.86
N VAL A 819 -31.54 -47.17 34.25
CA VAL A 819 -31.43 -46.45 32.96
C VAL A 819 -31.04 -44.98 33.17
N ASP A 820 -29.98 -44.55 32.50
CA ASP A 820 -29.53 -43.15 32.44
C ASP A 820 -30.25 -42.39 31.32
N ILE A 821 -30.19 -42.96 30.11
CA ILE A 821 -30.77 -42.38 28.89
C ILE A 821 -31.65 -43.43 28.23
N LEU A 822 -32.93 -43.09 28.04
CA LEU A 822 -33.91 -43.89 27.32
C LEU A 822 -34.10 -43.31 25.91
N LEU A 823 -33.84 -44.13 24.89
CA LEU A 823 -33.99 -43.81 23.47
C LEU A 823 -35.26 -44.48 22.95
N ILE A 824 -36.23 -43.70 22.51
CA ILE A 824 -37.52 -44.19 22.01
C ILE A 824 -37.65 -43.81 20.54
N SER A 825 -37.95 -44.78 19.67
CA SER A 825 -38.27 -44.50 18.27
C SER A 825 -39.66 -43.86 18.16
N GLU A 826 -39.78 -42.84 17.30
CA GLU A 826 -41.06 -42.20 16.95
C GLU A 826 -42.09 -43.21 16.35
N SER A 827 -41.65 -44.40 15.95
CA SER A 827 -42.51 -45.47 15.40
C SER A 827 -43.16 -46.41 16.44
N LEU A 828 -43.02 -46.11 17.74
CA LEU A 828 -43.65 -46.87 18.83
C LEU A 828 -45.10 -46.44 19.07
N GLU A 829 -45.94 -47.35 19.58
CA GLU A 829 -47.34 -47.06 19.93
C GLU A 829 -47.45 -46.01 21.04
N GLU A 830 -48.36 -45.04 20.87
CA GLU A 830 -48.50 -43.87 21.74
C GLU A 830 -48.74 -44.22 23.22
N ASN A 831 -49.63 -45.17 23.50
CA ASN A 831 -49.90 -45.62 24.87
C ASN A 831 -48.65 -46.19 25.56
N LYS A 832 -47.73 -46.80 24.80
CA LYS A 832 -46.47 -47.35 25.32
C LYS A 832 -45.41 -46.27 25.51
N ILE A 833 -45.39 -45.25 24.66
CA ILE A 833 -44.50 -44.08 24.84
C ILE A 833 -44.87 -43.37 26.15
N GLU A 834 -46.17 -43.10 26.36
CA GLU A 834 -46.68 -42.47 27.58
C GLU A 834 -46.33 -43.29 28.84
N GLU A 835 -46.58 -44.61 28.79
CA GLU A 835 -46.24 -45.52 29.89
C GLU A 835 -44.74 -45.48 30.24
N LEU A 836 -43.87 -45.56 29.24
CA LEU A 836 -42.41 -45.57 29.43
C LEU A 836 -41.88 -44.22 29.92
N GLU A 837 -42.45 -43.10 29.48
CA GLU A 837 -42.07 -41.77 29.94
C GLU A 837 -42.50 -41.50 31.39
N GLU A 838 -43.71 -41.91 31.78
CA GLU A 838 -44.14 -41.83 33.18
C GLU A 838 -43.23 -42.66 34.10
N LEU A 839 -42.84 -43.84 33.63
CA LEU A 839 -41.94 -44.73 34.36
C LEU A 839 -40.53 -44.14 34.43
N ALA A 840 -40.01 -43.57 33.33
CA ALA A 840 -38.72 -42.87 33.30
C ALA A 840 -38.68 -41.63 34.21
N LYS A 841 -39.78 -40.84 34.25
CA LYS A 841 -39.91 -39.66 35.13
C LYS A 841 -39.83 -40.06 36.61
N LYS A 842 -40.38 -41.21 37.01
CA LYS A 842 -40.30 -41.73 38.40
C LYS A 842 -38.87 -42.02 38.85
N PHE A 843 -37.98 -42.41 37.94
CA PHE A 843 -36.59 -42.81 38.25
C PHE A 843 -35.52 -41.79 37.83
N GLY A 844 -35.93 -40.61 37.32
CA GLY A 844 -35.04 -39.53 36.91
C GLY A 844 -34.21 -39.87 35.65
N THR A 845 -34.78 -40.66 34.75
CA THR A 845 -34.13 -41.08 33.49
C THR A 845 -34.38 -40.03 32.40
N THR A 846 -33.35 -39.73 31.60
CA THR A 846 -33.47 -38.77 30.48
C THR A 846 -34.09 -39.47 29.27
N VAL A 847 -35.25 -39.01 28.81
CA VAL A 847 -35.92 -39.58 27.62
C VAL A 847 -35.58 -38.78 26.37
N LYS A 848 -35.25 -39.48 25.28
CA LYS A 848 -35.01 -38.91 23.95
C LYS A 848 -35.81 -39.69 22.90
N ILE A 849 -36.68 -38.98 22.19
CA ILE A 849 -37.43 -39.52 21.05
C ILE A 849 -36.58 -39.30 19.79
N ILE A 850 -36.30 -40.37 19.04
CA ILE A 850 -35.47 -40.34 17.82
C ILE A 850 -36.37 -40.47 16.59
N SER A 851 -36.25 -39.52 15.66
CA SER A 851 -36.97 -39.49 14.38
C SER A 851 -36.53 -40.63 13.47
N VAL A 852 -37.46 -41.27 12.76
CA VAL A 852 -37.17 -42.33 11.76
C VAL A 852 -36.73 -41.79 10.39
N GLU A 853 -36.57 -40.47 10.27
CA GLU A 853 -36.10 -39.81 9.04
C GLU A 853 -34.56 -39.86 8.89
N THR A 854 -33.84 -40.13 9.97
CA THR A 854 -32.37 -40.28 9.98
C THR A 854 -31.96 -41.75 9.84
N ARG A 855 -30.75 -42.00 9.32
CA ARG A 855 -30.20 -43.36 9.20
C ARG A 855 -30.14 -44.04 10.57
N GLU A 856 -29.76 -43.31 11.59
CA GLU A 856 -29.63 -43.76 12.97
C GLU A 856 -31.01 -44.06 13.61
N GLY A 857 -32.04 -43.28 13.28
CA GLY A 857 -33.41 -43.56 13.70
C GLY A 857 -34.03 -44.78 13.03
N VAL A 858 -33.67 -45.03 11.76
CA VAL A 858 -34.00 -46.30 11.08
C VAL A 858 -33.35 -47.49 11.79
N GLN A 859 -32.08 -47.35 12.23
CA GLN A 859 -31.41 -48.39 13.00
C GLN A 859 -32.07 -48.64 14.36
N LEU A 860 -32.48 -47.58 15.09
CA LEU A 860 -33.21 -47.73 16.36
C LEU A 860 -34.54 -48.47 16.16
N ARG A 861 -35.23 -48.22 15.05
CA ARG A 861 -36.46 -48.94 14.69
C ARG A 861 -36.19 -50.43 14.46
N GLU A 862 -35.11 -50.77 13.77
CA GLU A 862 -34.73 -52.15 13.45
C GLU A 862 -34.33 -52.97 14.69
N ILE A 863 -33.67 -52.36 15.67
CA ILE A 863 -33.21 -53.05 16.90
C ILE A 863 -34.29 -53.17 18.00
N GLY A 864 -35.57 -52.96 17.67
CA GLY A 864 -36.68 -53.14 18.63
C GLY A 864 -37.34 -51.86 19.11
N LYS A 865 -37.18 -50.74 18.37
CA LYS A 865 -37.82 -49.43 18.59
C LYS A 865 -37.47 -48.70 19.89
N ILE A 866 -36.83 -49.36 20.84
CA ILE A 866 -36.44 -48.79 22.14
C ILE A 866 -35.04 -49.28 22.48
N ALA A 867 -34.22 -48.37 23.00
CA ALA A 867 -32.90 -48.66 23.52
C ALA A 867 -32.63 -47.86 24.81
N ALA A 868 -31.71 -48.32 25.63
CA ALA A 868 -31.33 -47.69 26.89
C ALA A 868 -29.82 -47.71 27.08
N ILE A 869 -29.27 -46.62 27.61
CA ILE A 869 -27.93 -46.56 28.18
C ILE A 869 -28.08 -46.62 29.70
N LEU A 870 -27.41 -47.56 30.34
CA LEU A 870 -27.50 -47.83 31.76
C LEU A 870 -26.51 -46.95 32.55
N ARG A 871 -26.88 -46.60 33.79
CA ARG A 871 -26.04 -45.81 34.72
C ARG A 871 -24.80 -46.58 35.19
N TYR A 872 -24.88 -47.90 35.19
CA TYR A 872 -23.81 -48.83 35.60
C TYR A 872 -23.92 -50.12 34.78
N GLU A 873 -22.81 -50.84 34.68
CA GLU A 873 -22.74 -52.13 34.00
C GLU A 873 -23.45 -53.20 34.84
N ILE A 874 -24.36 -53.96 34.23
CA ILE A 874 -25.10 -55.03 34.90
C ILE A 874 -24.56 -56.36 34.37
N HIS A 875 -24.00 -57.18 35.27
CA HIS A 875 -23.48 -58.51 34.97
C HIS A 875 -24.55 -59.59 34.96
#